data_AF-A0A6A3NK96-F1
#
_entry.id   AF-A0A6A3NK96-F1
#
_cell.length_a   1.000
_cell.length_b   1.000
_cell.length_c   1.000
_cell.angle_alpha   90.00
_cell.angle_beta   90.00
_cell.angle_gamma   90.00
#
_symmetry.space_group_name_H-M   'P 1'
#
loop_
_entity.id
_entity.type
_entity.pdbx_description
1 polymer ?
#
loop_
_entity_poly.entity_id
_entity_poly.type
_entity_poly.pdbx_seq_one_letter_code
_entity_poly.pdbx_strand_id
1 'polypeptide(L)'
;MGDVTCSSATHPLRRLPSGMRVPAANGSSTSTSTALSTASRPRRRVRAVAMILDDVLYDHSGLLSHLAIDRGVAQLLAEGAFPTNAAAFEALQTFRNAYGLRKRFPRFVDSLVGGPQAKLSPTQAQRVIAAYYESNVPEARGITPFPGVRKTLLELQDGGACRLALLLIGKPEVQRERLKALGVDDLFHQVVYVSPNPSLAQVTSAMKQLTRQLDVPSSAVMFVGRKTFYEIKAANTVGMLTVRMLFGKYTSVMPTDEMEQPNFQIESIEQLVPIVKLADQQMLQPKIVAIGGGTGLAVLLKELRHYPADLTAVVTVFDSGRHSGALRKYLGILPPGDIRNCLVALSDSDELLSKLMNYRFRENFMEGCSLGNLLLAALTDLHGGFDRAISSIADILNIHGSVLPATLESTELCAELTDGSTVISEVNVRSPFVPDEEEEHRSGTESSSSSSSGSPPATPPKPETEKIKKAPIKRVYLENPNVEAFQPAVRAIEEADIIILSPGGFYTSIIATLLVPGIRDAIARSAGATVYVSNVTTQNGQTDGYTLEKTLEVLSTYLGANAIDYVIANNTHPPEDVLAPYVERGEELLLPTPEMAASKHPVLLQGQTFQEDLVAGHVTREWKKAPMLKHSGRRVAAILYTIIDQEMARHRQHQQPLTAPSVAVSSATKSKRSWLSSFTAPSTVFGLLAAVFGLLAATTLLASMLRR
;
A
#
# COMPACT_ATOMS: atom_id res chain seq x y z
N MET A 1 -13.47 47.05 32.62
CA MET A 1 -13.19 47.33 34.05
C MET A 1 -13.92 46.27 34.86
N GLY A 2 -13.25 45.44 35.66
CA GLY A 2 -11.80 45.35 35.88
C GLY A 2 -11.41 43.96 36.38
N ASP A 3 -10.12 43.72 36.55
CA ASP A 3 -9.54 42.42 36.91
C ASP A 3 -9.87 41.98 38.34
N VAL A 4 -10.01 40.65 38.55
CA VAL A 4 -9.76 40.00 39.84
C VAL A 4 -8.94 38.72 39.60
N THR A 5 -7.97 38.50 40.47
CA THR A 5 -6.95 37.45 40.40
C THR A 5 -7.45 36.06 40.78
N CYS A 6 -6.69 35.02 40.40
CA CYS A 6 -6.86 33.64 40.87
C CYS A 6 -5.68 33.26 41.78
N SER A 7 -5.92 32.51 42.87
CA SER A 7 -4.85 32.08 43.79
C SER A 7 -5.13 30.76 44.53
N SER A 8 -4.13 29.87 44.48
CA SER A 8 -3.66 28.94 45.54
C SER A 8 -4.65 28.03 46.31
N ALA A 9 -4.45 26.71 46.18
CA ALA A 9 -4.42 25.76 47.30
C ALA A 9 -3.46 24.59 46.96
N THR A 10 -2.89 23.91 47.96
CA THR A 10 -1.72 23.02 47.77
C THR A 10 -1.84 21.60 48.35
N HIS A 11 -1.14 20.68 47.68
CA HIS A 11 -0.51 19.40 48.12
C HIS A 11 -0.63 18.93 49.58
N PRO A 12 -0.67 17.59 49.80
CA PRO A 12 0.60 16.88 50.05
C PRO A 12 0.79 15.52 49.35
N LEU A 13 2.06 15.19 49.08
CA LEU A 13 2.57 13.86 48.70
C LEU A 13 2.75 12.96 49.94
N ARG A 14 2.76 11.63 49.76
CA ARG A 14 3.13 10.68 50.83
C ARG A 14 4.21 9.70 50.37
N ARG A 15 5.37 9.73 51.01
CA ARG A 15 6.45 8.72 50.84
C ARG A 15 6.11 7.44 51.61
N LEU A 16 6.72 6.32 51.19
CA LEU A 16 6.91 5.12 52.03
C LEU A 16 8.42 4.76 52.08
N PRO A 17 8.91 4.08 53.13
CA PRO A 17 10.34 3.94 53.41
C PRO A 17 10.94 2.57 53.02
N SER A 18 12.27 2.48 53.07
CA SER A 18 13.07 1.27 52.83
C SER A 18 13.41 0.52 54.12
N GLY A 19 13.48 -0.82 54.10
CA GLY A 19 14.12 -1.58 55.19
C GLY A 19 13.80 -3.07 55.35
N MET A 20 14.72 -3.92 54.86
CA MET A 20 15.12 -5.24 55.41
C MET A 20 14.19 -6.49 55.41
N ARG A 21 14.77 -7.54 54.80
CA ARG A 21 14.78 -8.98 55.13
C ARG A 21 13.66 -9.92 54.65
N VAL A 22 14.15 -11.15 54.41
CA VAL A 22 13.52 -12.31 53.76
C VAL A 22 13.48 -13.47 54.76
N PRO A 23 12.45 -14.33 54.72
CA PRO A 23 12.56 -15.75 55.03
C PRO A 23 12.42 -16.59 53.75
N ALA A 24 13.26 -17.63 53.61
CA ALA A 24 13.21 -18.57 52.50
C ALA A 24 12.76 -19.96 52.98
N ALA A 25 12.06 -20.71 52.11
CA ALA A 25 11.75 -22.12 52.32
C ALA A 25 11.67 -22.85 50.96
N ASN A 26 12.20 -24.07 50.92
CA ASN A 26 12.31 -24.88 49.70
C ASN A 26 11.00 -25.61 49.36
N GLY A 27 10.81 -25.93 48.07
CA GLY A 27 9.79 -26.88 47.60
C GLY A 27 10.15 -27.38 46.21
N SER A 28 10.61 -28.63 46.09
CA SER A 28 11.23 -29.16 44.86
C SER A 28 10.55 -30.42 44.34
N SER A 29 10.17 -30.43 43.05
CA SER A 29 10.15 -31.66 42.24
C SER A 29 10.05 -31.38 40.73
N THR A 30 11.10 -31.83 40.02
CA THR A 30 11.08 -32.40 38.65
C THR A 30 10.03 -31.93 37.63
N SER A 31 10.49 -31.22 36.60
CA SER A 31 10.04 -31.45 35.22
C SER A 31 11.24 -31.60 34.29
N THR A 32 11.22 -32.61 33.41
CA THR A 32 12.30 -32.88 32.45
C THR A 32 12.18 -31.93 31.26
N SER A 33 13.09 -30.95 31.17
CA SER A 33 13.17 -30.06 30.02
C SER A 33 13.74 -30.78 28.80
N THR A 34 12.87 -31.33 27.95
CA THR A 34 13.22 -31.72 26.58
C THR A 34 13.39 -30.46 25.75
N ALA A 35 14.64 -30.06 25.52
CA ALA A 35 14.97 -28.88 24.73
C ALA A 35 14.55 -29.05 23.26
N LEU A 36 13.40 -28.50 22.88
CA LEU A 36 13.02 -28.36 21.47
C LEU A 36 13.87 -27.26 20.82
N SER A 37 14.54 -27.63 19.72
CA SER A 37 15.32 -26.71 18.90
C SER A 37 14.42 -25.60 18.32
N THR A 38 14.64 -24.36 18.76
CA THR A 38 13.97 -23.17 18.21
C THR A 38 14.66 -22.71 16.94
N ALA A 39 14.57 -23.51 15.87
CA ALA A 39 14.89 -23.06 14.53
C ALA A 39 13.92 -21.92 14.13
N SER A 40 14.45 -20.76 13.74
CA SER A 40 13.64 -19.61 13.34
C SER A 40 12.88 -19.90 12.06
N ARG A 41 11.55 -19.93 12.15
CA ARG A 41 10.65 -20.07 11.00
C ARG A 41 10.69 -18.81 10.11
N PRO A 42 10.55 -18.95 8.78
CA PRO A 42 10.50 -17.80 7.87
C PRO A 42 9.32 -16.88 8.19
N ARG A 43 9.42 -15.59 7.82
CA ARG A 43 8.27 -14.68 7.84
C ARG A 43 7.15 -15.26 6.95
N ARG A 44 6.03 -15.61 7.58
CA ARG A 44 4.74 -15.82 6.90
C ARG A 44 3.92 -14.54 6.99
N ARG A 45 3.19 -14.22 5.92
CA ARG A 45 2.10 -13.25 5.94
C ARG A 45 0.96 -13.82 6.78
N VAL A 46 0.58 -15.07 6.52
CA VAL A 46 -0.46 -15.75 7.29
C VAL A 46 0.17 -16.44 8.50
N ARG A 47 0.14 -15.75 9.65
CA ARG A 47 0.52 -16.31 10.96
C ARG A 47 -0.65 -16.95 11.71
N ALA A 48 -1.88 -16.63 11.30
CA ALA A 48 -3.06 -17.36 11.74
C ALA A 48 -4.13 -17.48 10.65
N VAL A 49 -4.88 -18.57 10.65
CA VAL A 49 -6.11 -18.73 9.88
C VAL A 49 -7.30 -18.77 10.84
N ALA A 50 -8.22 -17.82 10.68
CA ALA A 50 -9.46 -17.73 11.43
C ALA A 50 -10.65 -18.10 10.52
N MET A 51 -11.68 -18.77 11.03
CA MET A 51 -12.81 -19.21 10.20
C MET A 51 -14.13 -19.34 10.94
N ILE A 52 -15.23 -19.39 10.18
CA ILE A 52 -16.54 -19.88 10.65
C ILE A 52 -16.66 -21.40 10.43
N LEU A 53 -17.64 -22.05 11.06
CA LEU A 53 -17.97 -23.46 10.77
C LEU A 53 -18.93 -23.60 9.57
N ASP A 54 -20.03 -22.87 9.61
CA ASP A 54 -21.20 -23.08 8.76
C ASP A 54 -20.89 -22.83 7.27
N ASP A 55 -21.08 -23.86 6.43
CA ASP A 55 -20.74 -23.88 5.00
C ASP A 55 -19.25 -23.64 4.70
N VAL A 56 -18.35 -23.92 5.66
CA VAL A 56 -16.88 -23.87 5.50
C VAL A 56 -16.21 -25.18 5.97
N LEU A 57 -16.63 -25.71 7.13
CA LEU A 57 -16.19 -27.04 7.62
C LEU A 57 -17.24 -28.14 7.37
N TYR A 58 -18.50 -27.78 7.17
CA TYR A 58 -19.61 -28.72 6.94
C TYR A 58 -20.77 -28.05 6.19
N ASP A 59 -21.65 -28.84 5.56
CA ASP A 59 -22.87 -28.31 4.94
C ASP A 59 -23.88 -27.86 6.00
N HIS A 60 -24.07 -26.55 6.08
CA HIS A 60 -25.10 -25.93 6.91
C HIS A 60 -26.35 -25.58 6.11
N SER A 61 -26.23 -25.50 4.77
CA SER A 61 -27.29 -25.10 3.85
C SER A 61 -28.30 -26.22 3.60
N GLY A 62 -27.86 -27.46 3.42
CA GLY A 62 -28.74 -28.61 3.19
C GLY A 62 -29.49 -29.08 4.45
N LEU A 63 -28.83 -29.10 5.61
CA LEU A 63 -29.38 -29.68 6.85
C LEU A 63 -29.96 -28.62 7.82
N LEU A 64 -29.08 -27.91 8.54
CA LEU A 64 -29.49 -27.10 9.69
C LEU A 64 -30.19 -25.78 9.32
N SER A 65 -29.98 -25.27 8.10
CA SER A 65 -30.71 -24.10 7.59
C SER A 65 -32.19 -24.39 7.35
N HIS A 66 -32.54 -25.61 6.91
CA HIS A 66 -33.92 -25.99 6.62
C HIS A 66 -34.72 -26.08 7.92
N LEU A 67 -34.24 -26.89 8.87
CA LEU A 67 -34.85 -27.14 10.19
C LEU A 67 -35.13 -25.87 11.00
N ALA A 68 -34.28 -24.84 10.91
CA ALA A 68 -34.52 -23.55 11.55
C ALA A 68 -35.69 -22.79 10.90
N ILE A 69 -35.80 -22.84 9.57
CA ILE A 69 -36.94 -22.27 8.83
C ILE A 69 -38.21 -23.07 9.14
N ASP A 70 -38.14 -24.40 9.20
CA ASP A 70 -39.30 -25.27 9.51
C ASP A 70 -39.90 -24.94 10.88
N ARG A 71 -39.07 -24.80 11.93
CA ARG A 71 -39.54 -24.35 13.26
C ARG A 71 -40.14 -22.95 13.22
N GLY A 72 -39.52 -22.02 12.50
CA GLY A 72 -40.05 -20.67 12.30
C GLY A 72 -41.40 -20.67 11.57
N VAL A 73 -41.58 -21.51 10.55
CA VAL A 73 -42.82 -21.67 9.78
C VAL A 73 -43.90 -22.37 10.60
N ALA A 74 -43.56 -23.42 11.34
CA ALA A 74 -44.48 -24.07 12.27
C ALA A 74 -45.02 -23.09 13.33
N GLN A 75 -44.16 -22.23 13.88
CA GLN A 75 -44.61 -21.19 14.80
C GLN A 75 -45.44 -20.10 14.08
N LEU A 76 -45.13 -19.72 12.84
CA LEU A 76 -45.97 -18.80 12.05
C LEU A 76 -47.39 -19.35 11.83
N LEU A 77 -47.55 -20.66 11.66
CA LEU A 77 -48.86 -21.32 11.61
C LEU A 77 -49.53 -21.32 13.00
N ALA A 78 -48.80 -21.65 14.06
CA ALA A 78 -49.32 -21.67 15.43
C ALA A 78 -49.77 -20.28 15.93
N GLU A 79 -49.16 -19.21 15.44
CA GLU A 79 -49.57 -17.82 15.69
C GLU A 79 -50.70 -17.33 14.75
N GLY A 80 -51.14 -18.15 13.78
CA GLY A 80 -52.23 -17.85 12.85
C GLY A 80 -51.87 -16.96 11.65
N ALA A 81 -50.59 -16.65 11.41
CA ALA A 81 -50.16 -15.73 10.35
C ALA A 81 -50.35 -16.29 8.93
N PHE A 82 -50.37 -17.62 8.79
CA PHE A 82 -50.57 -18.35 7.53
C PHE A 82 -51.40 -19.62 7.77
N PRO A 83 -52.30 -20.01 6.83
CA PRO A 83 -53.17 -21.18 7.00
C PRO A 83 -52.48 -22.51 6.71
N THR A 84 -51.37 -22.51 5.95
CA THR A 84 -50.65 -23.72 5.53
C THR A 84 -49.15 -23.44 5.41
N ASN A 85 -48.32 -24.48 5.52
CA ASN A 85 -46.88 -24.40 5.28
C ASN A 85 -46.58 -23.84 3.89
N ALA A 86 -47.31 -24.28 2.85
CA ALA A 86 -47.14 -23.81 1.48
C ALA A 86 -47.28 -22.28 1.38
N ALA A 87 -48.34 -21.71 1.94
CA ALA A 87 -48.56 -20.25 1.92
C ALA A 87 -47.49 -19.47 2.70
N ALA A 88 -46.95 -20.04 3.78
CA ALA A 88 -45.85 -19.44 4.54
C ALA A 88 -44.51 -19.47 3.77
N PHE A 89 -44.20 -20.59 3.10
CA PHE A 89 -43.02 -20.73 2.25
C PHE A 89 -43.09 -19.86 0.99
N GLU A 90 -44.25 -19.77 0.34
CA GLU A 90 -44.50 -18.90 -0.81
C GLU A 90 -44.31 -17.41 -0.45
N ALA A 91 -44.84 -16.97 0.68
CA ALA A 91 -44.63 -15.61 1.17
C ALA A 91 -43.17 -15.32 1.53
N LEU A 92 -42.47 -16.29 2.15
CA LEU A 92 -41.04 -16.19 2.44
C LEU A 92 -40.19 -16.14 1.15
N GLN A 93 -40.57 -16.90 0.12
CA GLN A 93 -39.92 -16.89 -1.20
C GLN A 93 -40.18 -15.56 -1.93
N THR A 94 -41.41 -15.06 -1.89
CA THR A 94 -41.78 -13.74 -2.44
C THR A 94 -40.98 -12.62 -1.77
N PHE A 95 -40.85 -12.65 -0.45
CA PHE A 95 -40.02 -11.70 0.31
C PHE A 95 -38.53 -11.78 -0.08
N ARG A 96 -37.99 -13.00 -0.28
CA ARG A 96 -36.62 -13.21 -0.74
C ARG A 96 -36.40 -12.70 -2.16
N ASN A 97 -37.36 -12.88 -3.06
CA ASN A 97 -37.30 -12.37 -4.43
C ASN A 97 -37.34 -10.83 -4.46
N ALA A 98 -38.23 -10.22 -3.66
CA ALA A 98 -38.40 -8.77 -3.60
C ALA A 98 -37.24 -8.02 -2.91
N TYR A 99 -36.50 -8.66 -2.00
CA TYR A 99 -35.51 -7.98 -1.16
C TYR A 99 -34.11 -8.63 -1.08
N GLY A 100 -33.91 -9.76 -1.77
CA GLY A 100 -32.64 -10.47 -1.86
C GLY A 100 -32.19 -11.17 -0.57
N LEU A 101 -31.17 -12.03 -0.73
CA LEU A 101 -30.56 -12.83 0.34
C LEU A 101 -29.88 -12.01 1.45
N ARG A 102 -29.78 -10.68 1.29
CA ARG A 102 -29.27 -9.74 2.31
C ARG A 102 -30.22 -9.61 3.51
N LYS A 103 -31.53 -9.89 3.35
CA LYS A 103 -32.51 -9.90 4.47
C LYS A 103 -32.68 -11.32 5.05
N ARG A 104 -32.44 -11.48 6.37
CA ARG A 104 -32.55 -12.75 7.12
C ARG A 104 -34.02 -13.14 7.37
N PHE A 105 -34.32 -14.40 7.71
CA PHE A 105 -35.69 -14.83 8.11
C PHE A 105 -36.32 -13.96 9.21
N PRO A 106 -35.60 -13.51 10.26
CA PRO A 106 -36.12 -12.50 11.17
C PRO A 106 -36.69 -11.23 10.52
N ARG A 107 -36.08 -10.72 9.44
CA ARG A 107 -36.59 -9.53 8.72
C ARG A 107 -37.88 -9.81 7.93
N PHE A 108 -38.15 -11.06 7.59
CA PHE A 108 -39.47 -11.47 7.07
C PHE A 108 -40.50 -11.46 8.20
N VAL A 109 -40.17 -12.01 9.37
CA VAL A 109 -41.04 -11.96 10.57
C VAL A 109 -41.32 -10.51 10.98
N ASP A 110 -40.30 -9.64 11.04
CA ASP A 110 -40.44 -8.20 11.32
C ASP A 110 -41.46 -7.54 10.37
N SER A 111 -41.45 -7.91 9.08
CA SER A 111 -42.34 -7.35 8.06
C SER A 111 -43.81 -7.76 8.19
N LEU A 112 -44.12 -8.74 9.04
CA LEU A 112 -45.49 -9.17 9.35
C LEU A 112 -46.12 -8.40 10.53
N VAL A 113 -45.35 -7.53 11.21
CA VAL A 113 -45.75 -6.88 12.48
C VAL A 113 -46.41 -5.50 12.29
N GLY A 114 -46.31 -4.89 11.11
CA GLY A 114 -46.77 -3.51 10.89
C GLY A 114 -47.41 -3.26 9.52
N GLY A 115 -48.40 -2.37 9.52
CA GLY A 115 -49.14 -1.94 8.32
C GLY A 115 -50.59 -2.47 8.26
N PRO A 116 -51.38 -2.06 7.25
CA PRO A 116 -52.81 -2.40 7.14
C PRO A 116 -53.13 -3.90 6.94
N GLN A 117 -52.10 -4.73 6.72
CA GLN A 117 -52.20 -6.18 6.55
C GLN A 117 -51.25 -6.92 7.51
N ALA A 118 -51.00 -6.37 8.70
CA ALA A 118 -50.18 -7.02 9.73
C ALA A 118 -50.77 -8.41 10.10
N LYS A 119 -49.89 -9.41 10.17
CA LYS A 119 -50.22 -10.83 10.40
C LYS A 119 -49.72 -11.37 11.75
N LEU A 120 -48.95 -10.58 12.48
CA LEU A 120 -48.43 -10.90 13.81
C LEU A 120 -48.50 -9.66 14.71
N SER A 121 -48.80 -9.85 15.99
CA SER A 121 -48.44 -8.86 17.01
C SER A 121 -46.93 -8.92 17.33
N PRO A 122 -46.34 -7.88 17.94
CA PRO A 122 -44.93 -7.90 18.36
C PRO A 122 -44.56 -9.08 19.27
N THR A 123 -45.46 -9.54 20.14
CA THR A 123 -45.20 -10.68 21.05
C THR A 123 -45.32 -12.02 20.34
N GLN A 124 -46.15 -12.13 19.30
CA GLN A 124 -46.21 -13.32 18.44
C GLN A 124 -44.94 -13.43 17.60
N ALA A 125 -44.49 -12.32 17.00
CA ALA A 125 -43.23 -12.25 16.29
C ALA A 125 -42.04 -12.66 17.17
N GLN A 126 -41.96 -12.18 18.41
CA GLN A 126 -40.92 -12.62 19.36
C GLN A 126 -40.92 -14.15 19.57
N ARG A 127 -42.08 -14.81 19.64
CA ARG A 127 -42.17 -16.28 19.73
C ARG A 127 -41.72 -16.98 18.45
N VAL A 128 -42.08 -16.46 17.27
CA VAL A 128 -41.57 -16.97 15.97
C VAL A 128 -40.04 -16.84 15.88
N ILE A 129 -39.46 -15.73 16.33
CA ILE A 129 -38.01 -15.54 16.42
C ILE A 129 -37.38 -16.54 17.41
N ALA A 130 -38.01 -16.77 18.57
CA ALA A 130 -37.53 -17.73 19.56
C ALA A 130 -37.52 -19.17 19.03
N ALA A 131 -38.57 -19.60 18.33
CA ALA A 131 -38.66 -20.92 17.69
C ALA A 131 -37.63 -21.10 16.55
N TYR A 132 -37.46 -20.07 15.70
CA TYR A 132 -36.41 -20.07 14.67
C TYR A 132 -34.99 -20.22 15.25
N TYR A 133 -34.75 -19.64 16.44
CA TYR A 133 -33.49 -19.77 17.20
C TYR A 133 -33.54 -20.84 18.31
N GLU A 134 -34.45 -21.81 18.24
CA GLU A 134 -34.51 -22.92 19.21
C GLU A 134 -33.23 -23.78 19.18
N SER A 135 -32.94 -24.48 20.28
CA SER A 135 -31.67 -25.20 20.44
C SER A 135 -31.63 -26.50 19.66
N ASN A 136 -30.90 -26.54 18.54
CA ASN A 136 -30.73 -27.72 17.71
C ASN A 136 -29.53 -28.59 18.11
N VAL A 137 -29.41 -28.90 19.41
CA VAL A 137 -28.37 -29.80 19.95
C VAL A 137 -28.47 -31.23 19.39
N PRO A 138 -29.66 -31.87 19.27
CA PRO A 138 -29.77 -33.18 18.66
C PRO A 138 -29.25 -33.21 17.22
N GLU A 139 -29.66 -32.26 16.38
CA GLU A 139 -29.26 -32.23 14.97
C GLU A 139 -27.81 -31.77 14.79
N ALA A 140 -27.28 -30.96 15.72
CA ALA A 140 -25.86 -30.59 15.78
C ALA A 140 -24.91 -31.77 16.05
N ARG A 141 -25.42 -32.92 16.55
CA ARG A 141 -24.65 -34.17 16.70
C ARG A 141 -24.65 -35.04 15.45
N GLY A 142 -25.55 -34.76 14.50
CA GLY A 142 -25.69 -35.52 13.24
C GLY A 142 -24.94 -34.93 12.04
N ILE A 143 -24.19 -33.83 12.23
CA ILE A 143 -23.41 -33.22 11.15
C ILE A 143 -22.08 -33.98 10.94
N THR A 144 -21.63 -34.03 9.69
CA THR A 144 -20.33 -34.57 9.29
C THR A 144 -19.49 -33.46 8.66
N PRO A 145 -18.16 -33.45 8.85
CA PRO A 145 -17.29 -32.51 8.17
C PRO A 145 -17.22 -32.80 6.67
N PHE A 146 -16.91 -31.78 5.87
CA PHE A 146 -16.56 -32.00 4.46
C PHE A 146 -15.33 -32.92 4.33
N PRO A 147 -15.17 -33.64 3.20
CA PRO A 147 -13.93 -34.34 2.87
C PRO A 147 -12.71 -33.44 3.02
N GLY A 148 -11.59 -34.01 3.44
CA GLY A 148 -10.31 -33.29 3.55
C GLY A 148 -10.17 -32.32 4.73
N VAL A 149 -11.25 -31.91 5.43
CA VAL A 149 -11.21 -30.86 6.47
C VAL A 149 -10.12 -31.09 7.51
N ARG A 150 -10.13 -32.21 8.25
CA ARG A 150 -9.17 -32.45 9.34
C ARG A 150 -7.72 -32.51 8.85
N LYS A 151 -7.49 -33.12 7.67
CA LYS A 151 -6.19 -33.16 6.98
C LYS A 151 -5.72 -31.74 6.65
N THR A 152 -6.59 -30.93 6.04
CA THR A 152 -6.30 -29.56 5.62
C THR A 152 -5.95 -28.67 6.81
N LEU A 153 -6.69 -28.78 7.92
CA LEU A 153 -6.39 -28.02 9.14
C LEU A 153 -5.02 -28.42 9.73
N LEU A 154 -4.66 -29.70 9.72
CA LEU A 154 -3.33 -30.17 10.13
C LEU A 154 -2.21 -29.67 9.19
N GLU A 155 -2.43 -29.67 7.87
CA GLU A 155 -1.48 -29.13 6.88
C GLU A 155 -1.31 -27.61 7.03
N LEU A 156 -2.40 -26.87 7.30
CA LEU A 156 -2.39 -25.43 7.53
C LEU A 156 -1.60 -25.04 8.78
N GLN A 157 -1.59 -25.87 9.83
CA GLN A 157 -0.78 -25.60 11.03
C GLN A 157 0.73 -25.59 10.71
N ASP A 158 1.21 -26.32 9.69
CA ASP A 158 2.63 -26.39 9.29
C ASP A 158 3.58 -26.67 10.48
N GLY A 159 3.25 -27.72 11.25
CA GLY A 159 3.95 -28.07 12.50
C GLY A 159 3.87 -26.99 13.59
N GLY A 160 2.85 -26.14 13.57
CA GLY A 160 2.66 -25.00 14.48
C GLY A 160 3.31 -23.70 14.00
N ALA A 161 3.55 -23.51 12.70
CA ALA A 161 3.96 -22.22 12.13
C ALA A 161 2.78 -21.25 11.97
N CYS A 162 1.56 -21.76 11.85
CA CYS A 162 0.33 -20.98 11.73
C CYS A 162 -0.68 -21.40 12.81
N ARG A 163 -1.26 -20.43 13.51
CA ARG A 163 -2.29 -20.66 14.55
C ARG A 163 -3.67 -20.79 13.89
N LEU A 164 -4.50 -21.72 14.34
CA LEU A 164 -5.89 -21.83 13.87
C LEU A 164 -6.87 -21.20 14.88
N ALA A 165 -7.90 -20.50 14.41
CA ALA A 165 -8.94 -19.95 15.27
C ALA A 165 -10.36 -20.04 14.68
N LEU A 166 -11.36 -19.98 15.56
CA LEU A 166 -12.77 -20.03 15.21
C LEU A 166 -13.56 -18.80 15.67
N LEU A 167 -14.52 -18.39 14.85
CA LEU A 167 -15.53 -17.41 15.17
C LEU A 167 -16.92 -18.06 15.12
N LEU A 168 -17.49 -18.34 16.29
CA LEU A 168 -18.69 -19.15 16.46
C LEU A 168 -19.91 -18.28 16.77
N ILE A 169 -20.75 -18.04 15.76
CA ILE A 169 -21.97 -17.24 15.90
C ILE A 169 -23.14 -18.15 16.30
N GLY A 170 -23.69 -18.00 17.51
CA GLY A 170 -24.89 -18.71 17.95
C GLY A 170 -24.91 -19.04 19.44
N LYS A 171 -25.78 -19.99 19.81
CA LYS A 171 -25.90 -20.56 21.15
C LYS A 171 -24.62 -21.36 21.50
N PRO A 172 -23.87 -21.03 22.57
CA PRO A 172 -22.61 -21.71 22.89
C PRO A 172 -22.75 -23.23 23.08
N GLU A 173 -23.86 -23.69 23.65
CA GLU A 173 -24.17 -25.10 23.82
C GLU A 173 -24.34 -25.85 22.49
N VAL A 174 -25.04 -25.26 21.51
CA VAL A 174 -25.15 -25.80 20.15
C VAL A 174 -23.77 -25.84 19.48
N GLN A 175 -23.01 -24.74 19.56
CA GLN A 175 -21.73 -24.63 18.88
C GLN A 175 -20.66 -25.58 19.46
N ARG A 176 -20.66 -25.83 20.77
CA ARG A 176 -19.80 -26.87 21.38
C ARG A 176 -20.13 -28.28 20.89
N GLU A 177 -21.41 -28.62 20.73
CA GLU A 177 -21.80 -29.95 20.25
C GLU A 177 -21.48 -30.13 18.76
N ARG A 178 -21.61 -29.07 17.94
CA ARG A 178 -21.13 -29.08 16.54
C ARG A 178 -19.63 -29.37 16.46
N LEU A 179 -18.80 -28.71 17.26
CA LEU A 179 -17.35 -28.93 17.24
C LEU A 179 -16.97 -30.39 17.52
N LYS A 180 -17.58 -31.00 18.54
CA LYS A 180 -17.38 -32.42 18.88
C LYS A 180 -17.79 -33.34 17.73
N ALA A 181 -18.94 -33.07 17.10
CA ALA A 181 -19.44 -33.87 15.98
C ALA A 181 -18.52 -33.78 14.75
N LEU A 182 -17.89 -32.63 14.52
CA LEU A 182 -16.92 -32.43 13.44
C LEU A 182 -15.53 -33.02 13.73
N GLY A 183 -15.20 -33.28 15.00
CA GLY A 183 -13.92 -33.90 15.40
C GLY A 183 -12.69 -33.07 15.05
N VAL A 184 -12.73 -31.76 15.35
CA VAL A 184 -11.68 -30.78 15.01
C VAL A 184 -11.37 -29.78 16.13
N ASP A 185 -12.01 -29.89 17.30
CA ASP A 185 -11.84 -28.97 18.43
C ASP A 185 -10.40 -28.92 18.98
N ASP A 186 -9.67 -30.03 18.87
CA ASP A 186 -8.26 -30.15 19.25
C ASP A 186 -7.29 -29.34 18.36
N LEU A 187 -7.73 -28.89 17.18
CA LEU A 187 -6.88 -28.17 16.23
C LEU A 187 -6.89 -26.64 16.41
N PHE A 188 -7.88 -26.10 17.11
CA PHE A 188 -8.09 -24.65 17.21
C PHE A 188 -7.46 -24.06 18.48
N HIS A 189 -6.55 -23.11 18.28
CA HIS A 189 -5.78 -22.47 19.34
C HIS A 189 -6.59 -21.39 20.08
N GLN A 190 -7.60 -20.80 19.40
CA GLN A 190 -8.54 -19.83 20.00
C GLN A 190 -9.94 -20.01 19.42
N VAL A 191 -10.96 -19.82 20.27
CA VAL A 191 -12.38 -19.94 19.88
C VAL A 191 -13.17 -18.79 20.48
N VAL A 192 -13.66 -17.87 19.63
CA VAL A 192 -14.46 -16.71 20.04
C VAL A 192 -15.93 -16.97 19.75
N TYR A 193 -16.76 -16.90 20.78
CA TYR A 193 -18.21 -17.05 20.69
C TYR A 193 -18.89 -15.68 20.52
N VAL A 194 -19.89 -15.61 19.65
CA VAL A 194 -20.72 -14.42 19.40
C VAL A 194 -22.19 -14.81 19.55
N SER A 195 -22.98 -13.95 20.21
CA SER A 195 -24.41 -14.18 20.41
C SER A 195 -25.18 -14.41 19.09
N PRO A 196 -26.32 -15.13 19.10
CA PRO A 196 -27.21 -15.25 17.95
C PRO A 196 -27.61 -13.88 17.36
N ASN A 197 -27.84 -13.86 16.04
CA ASN A 197 -28.25 -12.69 15.26
C ASN A 197 -27.41 -11.39 15.50
N PRO A 198 -26.07 -11.43 15.46
CA PRO A 198 -25.28 -10.24 15.79
C PRO A 198 -25.42 -9.11 14.76
N SER A 199 -25.01 -7.91 15.18
CA SER A 199 -24.75 -6.75 14.32
C SER A 199 -23.39 -6.87 13.62
N LEU A 200 -23.08 -5.98 12.67
CA LEU A 200 -21.75 -5.97 12.03
C LEU A 200 -20.65 -5.61 13.05
N ALA A 201 -20.88 -4.57 13.85
CA ALA A 201 -19.94 -4.10 14.87
C ALA A 201 -19.62 -5.17 15.94
N GLN A 202 -20.57 -6.04 16.29
CA GLN A 202 -20.32 -7.17 17.20
C GLN A 202 -19.35 -8.20 16.59
N VAL A 203 -19.46 -8.50 15.29
CA VAL A 203 -18.54 -9.39 14.58
C VAL A 203 -17.16 -8.75 14.43
N THR A 204 -17.09 -7.47 14.04
CA THR A 204 -15.84 -6.69 14.01
C THR A 204 -15.15 -6.64 15.38
N SER A 205 -15.90 -6.47 16.47
CA SER A 205 -15.36 -6.49 17.84
C SER A 205 -14.83 -7.88 18.23
N ALA A 206 -15.58 -8.94 17.90
CA ALA A 206 -15.15 -10.32 18.13
C ALA A 206 -13.89 -10.71 17.32
N MET A 207 -13.75 -10.22 16.08
CA MET A 207 -12.52 -10.35 15.29
C MET A 207 -11.34 -9.59 15.91
N LYS A 208 -11.57 -8.37 16.42
CA LYS A 208 -10.57 -7.61 17.21
C LYS A 208 -10.26 -8.25 18.57
N GLN A 209 -11.13 -9.09 19.11
CA GLN A 209 -10.83 -9.93 20.29
C GLN A 209 -9.98 -11.15 19.88
N LEU A 210 -10.35 -11.81 18.78
CA LEU A 210 -9.66 -12.98 18.25
C LEU A 210 -8.19 -12.70 17.91
N THR A 211 -7.86 -11.55 17.29
CA THR A 211 -6.47 -11.14 17.02
C THR A 211 -5.65 -10.95 18.30
N ARG A 212 -6.23 -10.27 19.31
CA ARG A 212 -5.60 -10.06 20.62
C ARG A 212 -5.39 -11.38 21.39
N GLN A 213 -6.35 -12.30 21.34
CA GLN A 213 -6.22 -13.62 21.97
C GLN A 213 -5.24 -14.54 21.22
N LEU A 214 -5.08 -14.35 19.91
CA LEU A 214 -4.09 -15.06 19.11
C LEU A 214 -2.67 -14.52 19.23
N ASP A 215 -2.47 -13.31 19.78
CA ASP A 215 -1.19 -12.58 19.74
C ASP A 215 -0.64 -12.49 18.28
N VAL A 216 -1.51 -12.06 17.37
CA VAL A 216 -1.20 -11.86 15.93
C VAL A 216 -1.91 -10.57 15.46
N PRO A 217 -1.20 -9.61 14.81
CA PRO A 217 -1.83 -8.41 14.25
C PRO A 217 -2.77 -8.79 13.10
N SER A 218 -3.84 -8.00 12.90
CA SER A 218 -4.90 -8.32 11.93
C SER A 218 -4.38 -8.64 10.53
N SER A 219 -3.40 -7.88 10.05
CA SER A 219 -2.79 -8.03 8.72
C SER A 219 -2.03 -9.34 8.51
N ALA A 220 -1.77 -10.08 9.60
CA ALA A 220 -1.20 -11.42 9.58
C ALA A 220 -2.21 -12.54 9.89
N VAL A 221 -3.51 -12.22 9.92
CA VAL A 221 -4.62 -13.18 10.04
C VAL A 221 -5.37 -13.27 8.72
N MET A 222 -5.54 -14.50 8.22
CA MET A 222 -6.42 -14.82 7.09
C MET A 222 -7.77 -15.30 7.62
N PHE A 223 -8.86 -14.61 7.27
CA PHE A 223 -10.21 -14.94 7.69
C PHE A 223 -11.02 -15.62 6.57
N VAL A 224 -11.58 -16.80 6.86
CA VAL A 224 -12.42 -17.58 5.94
C VAL A 224 -13.89 -17.44 6.31
N GLY A 225 -14.69 -16.87 5.41
CA GLY A 225 -16.13 -16.66 5.57
C GLY A 225 -16.89 -16.87 4.26
N ARG A 226 -18.21 -16.66 4.27
CA ARG A 226 -19.08 -16.88 3.08
C ARG A 226 -19.95 -15.68 2.71
N LYS A 227 -20.26 -14.80 3.66
CA LYS A 227 -21.10 -13.61 3.44
C LYS A 227 -20.23 -12.38 3.17
N THR A 228 -20.18 -11.94 1.91
CA THR A 228 -19.48 -10.72 1.47
C THR A 228 -19.89 -9.51 2.30
N PHE A 229 -21.18 -9.18 2.29
CA PHE A 229 -21.83 -8.07 3.00
C PHE A 229 -21.81 -8.11 4.55
N TYR A 230 -21.08 -9.06 5.16
CA TYR A 230 -21.15 -9.25 6.62
C TYR A 230 -19.89 -9.84 7.25
N GLU A 231 -19.43 -11.01 6.81
CA GLU A 231 -18.27 -11.70 7.36
C GLU A 231 -16.98 -11.16 6.75
N ILE A 232 -16.91 -11.11 5.42
CA ILE A 232 -15.79 -10.51 4.68
C ILE A 232 -15.70 -9.02 5.03
N LYS A 233 -16.83 -8.30 5.00
CA LYS A 233 -16.92 -6.89 5.42
C LYS A 233 -16.39 -6.63 6.82
N ALA A 234 -16.71 -7.48 7.79
CA ALA A 234 -16.20 -7.33 9.15
C ALA A 234 -14.68 -7.58 9.23
N ALA A 235 -14.16 -8.58 8.52
CA ALA A 235 -12.74 -8.93 8.51
C ALA A 235 -11.88 -7.87 7.79
N ASN A 236 -12.31 -7.38 6.62
CA ASN A 236 -11.69 -6.26 5.93
C ASN A 236 -11.67 -4.99 6.80
N THR A 237 -12.76 -4.71 7.55
CA THR A 237 -12.83 -3.58 8.52
C THR A 237 -11.85 -3.74 9.72
N VAL A 238 -11.31 -4.94 9.94
CA VAL A 238 -10.29 -5.21 10.95
C VAL A 238 -8.87 -5.20 10.37
N GLY A 239 -8.73 -5.16 9.04
CA GLY A 239 -7.45 -5.24 8.34
C GLY A 239 -6.93 -6.68 8.21
N MET A 240 -7.82 -7.66 8.08
CA MET A 240 -7.46 -9.07 7.84
C MET A 240 -7.38 -9.37 6.34
N LEU A 241 -6.56 -10.36 5.95
CA LEU A 241 -6.71 -11.00 4.64
C LEU A 241 -8.01 -11.80 4.62
N THR A 242 -8.76 -11.79 3.52
CA THR A 242 -10.06 -12.45 3.43
C THR A 242 -10.15 -13.50 2.32
N VAL A 243 -10.73 -14.64 2.68
CA VAL A 243 -11.05 -15.73 1.76
C VAL A 243 -12.55 -15.99 1.79
N ARG A 244 -13.19 -15.95 0.63
CA ARG A 244 -14.61 -16.31 0.47
C ARG A 244 -14.75 -17.77 0.08
N MET A 245 -15.49 -18.53 0.87
CA MET A 245 -15.99 -19.84 0.50
C MET A 245 -17.21 -19.70 -0.43
N LEU A 246 -17.12 -20.31 -1.61
CA LEU A 246 -18.14 -20.38 -2.65
C LEU A 246 -18.99 -21.65 -2.49
N PHE A 247 -19.48 -21.90 -1.27
CA PHE A 247 -20.39 -22.99 -0.98
C PHE A 247 -21.72 -22.51 -0.40
N GLY A 248 -22.79 -23.27 -0.68
CA GLY A 248 -24.11 -23.07 -0.08
C GLY A 248 -24.82 -21.78 -0.53
N LYS A 249 -25.81 -21.37 0.26
CA LYS A 249 -26.85 -20.36 -0.12
C LYS A 249 -26.39 -18.91 -0.35
N TYR A 250 -25.08 -18.62 -0.38
CA TYR A 250 -24.53 -17.26 -0.57
C TYR A 250 -23.53 -17.14 -1.73
N THR A 251 -23.35 -18.19 -2.55
CA THR A 251 -22.47 -18.18 -3.74
C THR A 251 -22.76 -17.03 -4.69
N SER A 252 -24.02 -16.84 -5.10
CA SER A 252 -24.44 -15.84 -6.09
C SER A 252 -24.55 -14.40 -5.58
N VAL A 253 -24.28 -14.13 -4.29
CA VAL A 253 -24.39 -12.77 -3.74
C VAL A 253 -23.13 -11.96 -4.06
N MET A 254 -23.25 -10.96 -4.92
CA MET A 254 -22.12 -10.09 -5.24
C MET A 254 -21.82 -9.07 -4.11
N PRO A 255 -20.54 -8.71 -3.91
CA PRO A 255 -20.12 -7.49 -3.21
C PRO A 255 -20.78 -6.24 -3.81
N THR A 256 -21.03 -5.21 -3.00
CA THR A 256 -21.52 -3.89 -3.48
C THR A 256 -20.61 -2.71 -3.14
N ASP A 257 -19.52 -2.94 -2.40
CA ASP A 257 -18.49 -1.95 -2.10
C ASP A 257 -17.16 -2.65 -1.81
N GLU A 258 -16.06 -1.89 -1.81
CA GLU A 258 -14.69 -2.38 -1.60
C GLU A 258 -14.55 -3.24 -0.34
N MET A 259 -15.20 -2.85 0.76
CA MET A 259 -15.13 -3.58 2.01
C MET A 259 -15.80 -4.96 1.92
N GLU A 260 -16.67 -5.21 0.96
CA GLU A 260 -17.30 -6.52 0.72
C GLU A 260 -16.48 -7.44 -0.21
N GLN A 261 -15.43 -6.93 -0.85
CA GLN A 261 -14.57 -7.70 -1.76
C GLN A 261 -13.62 -8.63 -0.98
N PRO A 262 -13.60 -9.94 -1.24
CA PRO A 262 -12.62 -10.85 -0.65
C PRO A 262 -11.30 -10.83 -1.41
N ASN A 263 -10.15 -10.97 -0.73
CA ASN A 263 -8.85 -11.07 -1.42
C ASN A 263 -8.71 -12.35 -2.25
N PHE A 264 -9.33 -13.46 -1.79
CA PHE A 264 -9.31 -14.75 -2.47
C PHE A 264 -10.68 -15.42 -2.43
N GLN A 265 -10.94 -16.35 -3.36
CA GLN A 265 -12.16 -17.16 -3.38
C GLN A 265 -11.79 -18.64 -3.54
N ILE A 266 -12.50 -19.53 -2.84
CA ILE A 266 -12.30 -20.99 -2.86
C ILE A 266 -13.64 -21.72 -2.90
N GLU A 267 -13.68 -22.90 -3.51
CA GLU A 267 -14.84 -23.80 -3.56
C GLU A 267 -14.70 -24.97 -2.57
N SER A 268 -13.47 -25.30 -2.17
CA SER A 268 -13.13 -26.37 -1.22
C SER A 268 -12.13 -25.86 -0.18
N ILE A 269 -12.24 -26.35 1.04
CA ILE A 269 -11.27 -26.03 2.11
C ILE A 269 -9.85 -26.45 1.73
N GLU A 270 -9.66 -27.51 0.94
CA GLU A 270 -8.34 -28.01 0.55
C GLU A 270 -7.52 -26.97 -0.25
N GLN A 271 -8.20 -26.05 -0.95
CA GLN A 271 -7.57 -24.93 -1.66
C GLN A 271 -6.97 -23.87 -0.72
N LEU A 272 -7.30 -23.89 0.58
CA LEU A 272 -6.78 -22.95 1.56
C LEU A 272 -5.26 -23.12 1.80
N VAL A 273 -4.71 -24.33 1.67
CA VAL A 273 -3.27 -24.59 1.79
C VAL A 273 -2.46 -23.90 0.68
N PRO A 274 -2.78 -24.05 -0.63
CA PRO A 274 -2.13 -23.27 -1.68
C PRO A 274 -2.45 -21.77 -1.61
N ILE A 275 -3.64 -21.34 -1.19
CA ILE A 275 -3.95 -19.92 -0.99
C ILE A 275 -3.11 -19.27 0.12
N VAL A 276 -2.85 -19.96 1.23
CA VAL A 276 -1.92 -19.49 2.27
C VAL A 276 -0.49 -19.39 1.72
N LYS A 277 -0.04 -20.38 0.94
CA LYS A 277 1.28 -20.33 0.27
C LYS A 277 1.39 -19.18 -0.73
N LEU A 278 0.34 -18.90 -1.49
CA LEU A 278 0.26 -17.77 -2.43
C LEU A 278 0.27 -16.42 -1.69
N ALA A 279 -0.48 -16.30 -0.60
CA ALA A 279 -0.49 -15.09 0.23
C ALA A 279 0.89 -14.82 0.87
N ASP A 280 1.59 -15.86 1.32
CA ASP A 280 2.97 -15.77 1.81
C ASP A 280 3.96 -15.43 0.67
N GLN A 281 3.78 -15.96 -0.54
CA GLN A 281 4.59 -15.62 -1.72
C GLN A 281 4.40 -14.17 -2.18
N GLN A 282 3.17 -13.63 -2.13
CA GLN A 282 2.92 -12.20 -2.34
C GLN A 282 3.64 -11.32 -1.31
N MET A 283 4.02 -11.84 -0.13
CA MET A 283 4.83 -11.10 0.86
C MET A 283 6.34 -11.17 0.57
N LEU A 284 6.76 -11.88 -0.48
CA LEU A 284 8.12 -11.83 -1.01
C LEU A 284 8.27 -10.80 -2.13
N GLN A 285 7.14 -10.30 -2.67
CA GLN A 285 7.13 -9.15 -3.57
C GLN A 285 7.31 -7.87 -2.72
N PRO A 286 8.29 -7.01 -3.04
CA PRO A 286 8.53 -5.79 -2.26
C PRO A 286 7.39 -4.80 -2.44
N LYS A 287 7.03 -4.07 -1.39
CA LYS A 287 6.13 -2.91 -1.50
C LYS A 287 6.92 -1.67 -1.87
N ILE A 288 6.61 -1.10 -3.04
CA ILE A 288 7.31 0.06 -3.59
C ILE A 288 6.32 1.21 -3.73
N VAL A 289 6.58 2.33 -3.04
CA VAL A 289 5.79 3.55 -3.19
C VAL A 289 6.60 4.62 -3.90
N ALA A 290 6.16 5.06 -5.08
CA ALA A 290 6.76 6.16 -5.82
C ALA A 290 5.94 7.45 -5.61
N ILE A 291 6.56 8.49 -5.05
CA ILE A 291 5.93 9.76 -4.66
C ILE A 291 6.38 10.87 -5.62
N GLY A 292 5.45 11.71 -6.09
CA GLY A 292 5.78 12.94 -6.82
C GLY A 292 4.75 13.34 -7.88
N GLY A 293 5.20 13.58 -9.11
CA GLY A 293 4.34 14.06 -10.19
C GLY A 293 5.07 14.27 -11.52
N GLY A 294 4.42 14.99 -12.42
CA GLY A 294 4.91 15.30 -13.75
C GLY A 294 5.18 14.08 -14.63
N THR A 295 6.12 14.25 -15.56
CA THR A 295 6.56 13.18 -16.47
C THR A 295 7.62 12.27 -15.87
N GLY A 296 8.37 12.71 -14.85
CA GLY A 296 9.46 11.91 -14.25
C GLY A 296 8.94 10.70 -13.47
N LEU A 297 7.92 10.90 -12.64
CA LEU A 297 7.20 9.80 -11.97
C LEU A 297 6.64 8.79 -13.00
N ALA A 298 5.97 9.27 -14.06
CA ALA A 298 5.38 8.41 -15.07
C ALA A 298 6.42 7.62 -15.90
N VAL A 299 7.58 8.22 -16.23
CA VAL A 299 8.69 7.51 -16.88
C VAL A 299 9.28 6.43 -15.97
N LEU A 300 9.38 6.70 -14.67
CA LEU A 300 9.87 5.72 -13.70
C LEU A 300 8.89 4.55 -13.51
N LEU A 301 7.60 4.83 -13.28
CA LEU A 301 6.55 3.84 -13.12
C LEU A 301 6.45 2.89 -14.32
N LYS A 302 6.60 3.42 -15.54
CA LYS A 302 6.56 2.63 -16.78
C LYS A 302 7.62 1.53 -16.83
N GLU A 303 8.78 1.73 -16.20
CA GLU A 303 9.85 0.73 -16.17
C GLU A 303 9.75 -0.14 -14.91
N LEU A 304 9.44 0.45 -13.74
CA LEU A 304 9.30 -0.30 -12.47
C LEU A 304 8.19 -1.36 -12.49
N ARG A 305 7.11 -1.17 -13.26
CA ARG A 305 6.02 -2.15 -13.41
C ARG A 305 6.45 -3.51 -13.98
N HIS A 306 7.66 -3.61 -14.52
CA HIS A 306 8.23 -4.87 -15.01
C HIS A 306 8.97 -5.67 -13.91
N TYR A 307 9.17 -5.08 -12.73
CA TYR A 307 9.68 -5.78 -11.55
C TYR A 307 8.52 -6.40 -10.74
N PRO A 308 8.68 -7.62 -10.18
CA PRO A 308 7.61 -8.30 -9.42
C PRO A 308 7.42 -7.69 -8.01
N ALA A 309 6.81 -6.51 -7.95
CA ALA A 309 6.54 -5.73 -6.74
C ALA A 309 5.06 -5.29 -6.64
N ASP A 310 4.63 -4.98 -5.42
CA ASP A 310 3.38 -4.25 -5.14
C ASP A 310 3.68 -2.75 -5.28
N LEU A 311 3.42 -2.20 -6.47
CA LEU A 311 3.81 -0.85 -6.87
C LEU A 311 2.65 0.15 -6.68
N THR A 312 2.88 1.20 -5.91
CA THR A 312 1.90 2.28 -5.69
C THR A 312 2.50 3.64 -6.05
N ALA A 313 1.77 4.44 -6.83
CA ALA A 313 2.09 5.83 -7.11
C ALA A 313 1.28 6.76 -6.18
N VAL A 314 1.95 7.66 -5.46
CA VAL A 314 1.32 8.74 -4.69
C VAL A 314 1.59 10.08 -5.39
N VAL A 315 0.54 10.70 -5.90
CA VAL A 315 0.64 11.76 -6.91
C VAL A 315 0.14 13.10 -6.39
N THR A 316 0.89 14.17 -6.66
CA THR A 316 0.48 15.56 -6.45
C THR A 316 -0.82 15.90 -7.19
N VAL A 317 -1.67 16.74 -6.59
CA VAL A 317 -2.96 17.20 -7.14
C VAL A 317 -3.08 18.72 -7.15
N PHE A 318 -1.96 19.42 -7.28
CA PHE A 318 -1.89 20.89 -7.19
C PHE A 318 -1.59 21.61 -8.52
N ASP A 319 -1.52 20.89 -9.66
CA ASP A 319 -1.29 21.45 -11.01
C ASP A 319 -2.38 22.47 -11.41
N SER A 320 -2.06 23.76 -11.32
CA SER A 320 -2.89 24.88 -11.83
C SER A 320 -2.61 25.20 -13.31
N GLY A 321 -1.74 24.44 -13.99
CA GLY A 321 -1.33 24.69 -15.36
C GLY A 321 -2.27 24.15 -16.44
N ARG A 322 -2.26 24.83 -17.60
CA ARG A 322 -2.89 24.37 -18.85
C ARG A 322 -4.37 24.00 -18.65
N HIS A 323 -4.85 23.03 -19.44
CA HIS A 323 -6.20 22.46 -19.32
C HIS A 323 -6.44 21.68 -17.99
N SER A 324 -5.40 21.33 -17.22
CA SER A 324 -5.60 20.77 -15.86
C SER A 324 -6.20 21.84 -14.94
N GLY A 325 -5.54 23.00 -14.87
CA GLY A 325 -6.02 24.17 -14.13
C GLY A 325 -7.34 24.72 -14.63
N ALA A 326 -7.59 24.69 -15.95
CA ALA A 326 -8.89 25.07 -16.51
C ALA A 326 -10.04 24.17 -16.00
N LEU A 327 -9.87 22.83 -16.03
CA LEU A 327 -10.87 21.91 -15.48
C LEU A 327 -11.08 22.13 -13.98
N ARG A 328 -10.00 22.36 -13.22
CA ARG A 328 -10.06 22.69 -11.79
C ARG A 328 -10.87 23.97 -11.54
N LYS A 329 -10.60 25.04 -12.28
CA LYS A 329 -11.26 26.35 -12.15
C LYS A 329 -12.73 26.35 -12.57
N TYR A 330 -13.10 25.59 -13.61
CA TYR A 330 -14.45 25.61 -14.18
C TYR A 330 -15.38 24.46 -13.73
N LEU A 331 -14.83 23.32 -13.29
CA LEU A 331 -15.61 22.15 -12.84
C LEU A 331 -15.40 21.81 -11.36
N GLY A 332 -14.50 22.49 -10.65
CA GLY A 332 -14.22 22.24 -9.22
C GLY A 332 -13.50 20.92 -8.91
N ILE A 333 -13.07 20.17 -9.93
CA ILE A 333 -12.39 18.88 -9.77
C ILE A 333 -10.90 19.03 -9.46
N LEU A 334 -10.29 18.02 -8.85
CA LEU A 334 -8.83 17.93 -8.77
C LEU A 334 -8.18 17.80 -10.16
N PRO A 335 -7.00 18.40 -10.38
CA PRO A 335 -6.36 18.43 -11.69
C PRO A 335 -5.90 17.02 -12.12
N PRO A 336 -6.50 16.43 -13.17
CA PRO A 336 -6.30 15.01 -13.49
C PRO A 336 -5.01 14.70 -14.24
N GLY A 337 -4.16 15.71 -14.52
CA GLY A 337 -3.06 15.63 -15.48
C GLY A 337 -2.00 14.57 -15.17
N ASP A 338 -1.48 14.55 -13.94
CA ASP A 338 -0.39 13.66 -13.53
C ASP A 338 -0.90 12.29 -13.07
N ILE A 339 -2.07 12.26 -12.45
CA ILE A 339 -2.86 11.03 -12.20
C ILE A 339 -3.04 10.25 -13.51
N ARG A 340 -3.48 10.91 -14.59
CA ARG A 340 -3.61 10.31 -15.93
C ARG A 340 -2.26 9.79 -16.45
N ASN A 341 -1.16 10.53 -16.25
CA ASN A 341 0.17 10.08 -16.68
C ASN A 341 0.57 8.76 -15.99
N CYS A 342 0.33 8.66 -14.68
CA CYS A 342 0.65 7.47 -13.89
C CYS A 342 -0.24 6.28 -14.27
N LEU A 343 -1.55 6.50 -14.46
CA LEU A 343 -2.51 5.48 -14.89
C LEU A 343 -2.12 4.86 -16.24
N VAL A 344 -1.73 5.67 -17.23
CA VAL A 344 -1.28 5.14 -18.53
C VAL A 344 0.10 4.47 -18.43
N ALA A 345 1.02 5.02 -17.62
CA ALA A 345 2.33 4.42 -17.41
C ALA A 345 2.26 3.00 -16.83
N LEU A 346 1.27 2.74 -15.96
CA LEU A 346 1.04 1.42 -15.35
C LEU A 346 0.12 0.49 -16.16
N SER A 347 -0.46 0.93 -17.28
CA SER A 347 -1.47 0.16 -18.05
C SER A 347 -0.91 -0.97 -18.91
N ASP A 348 -1.55 -2.14 -18.87
CA ASP A 348 -1.38 -3.22 -19.86
C ASP A 348 -2.36 -3.11 -21.05
N SER A 349 -3.09 -1.99 -21.11
CA SER A 349 -4.07 -1.68 -22.16
C SER A 349 -3.47 -1.69 -23.58
N ASP A 350 -4.33 -1.99 -24.56
CA ASP A 350 -4.04 -1.87 -25.99
C ASP A 350 -3.41 -0.50 -26.32
N GLU A 351 -2.48 -0.48 -27.27
CA GLU A 351 -1.83 0.74 -27.78
C GLU A 351 -2.87 1.81 -28.18
N LEU A 352 -4.06 1.40 -28.66
CA LEU A 352 -5.19 2.29 -28.94
C LEU A 352 -5.72 3.01 -27.69
N LEU A 353 -5.91 2.31 -26.56
CA LEU A 353 -6.38 2.91 -25.31
C LEU A 353 -5.34 3.87 -24.73
N SER A 354 -4.07 3.47 -24.76
CA SER A 354 -2.94 4.34 -24.39
C SER A 354 -2.84 5.59 -25.29
N LYS A 355 -3.14 5.47 -26.59
CA LYS A 355 -3.24 6.61 -27.53
C LYS A 355 -4.44 7.52 -27.22
N LEU A 356 -5.60 6.96 -26.90
CA LEU A 356 -6.81 7.70 -26.57
C LEU A 356 -6.67 8.49 -25.26
N MET A 357 -6.13 7.89 -24.21
CA MET A 357 -5.90 8.59 -22.94
C MET A 357 -4.91 9.75 -23.10
N ASN A 358 -3.82 9.55 -23.84
CA ASN A 358 -2.86 10.60 -24.16
C ASN A 358 -3.33 11.61 -25.23
N TYR A 359 -4.48 11.36 -25.87
CA TYR A 359 -4.95 12.21 -26.96
C TYR A 359 -5.15 13.65 -26.49
N ARG A 360 -4.70 14.58 -27.33
CA ARG A 360 -4.84 16.03 -27.16
C ARG A 360 -5.36 16.62 -28.47
N PHE A 361 -6.49 17.31 -28.37
CA PHE A 361 -7.08 18.02 -29.49
C PHE A 361 -6.12 19.14 -29.95
N ARG A 362 -5.96 19.29 -31.27
CA ARG A 362 -4.95 20.19 -31.88
C ARG A 362 -5.52 21.49 -32.44
N GLU A 363 -6.83 21.56 -32.61
CA GLU A 363 -7.54 22.59 -33.38
C GLU A 363 -8.95 22.81 -32.78
N ASN A 364 -9.60 23.92 -33.16
CA ASN A 364 -10.94 24.33 -32.73
C ASN A 364 -11.05 24.67 -31.22
N PHE A 365 -12.27 24.86 -30.72
CA PHE A 365 -12.57 25.28 -29.34
C PHE A 365 -12.05 24.33 -28.24
N MET A 366 -11.50 23.16 -28.61
CA MET A 366 -10.86 22.20 -27.72
C MET A 366 -9.33 22.18 -27.86
N GLU A 367 -8.66 23.10 -28.57
CA GLU A 367 -7.19 23.06 -28.71
C GLU A 367 -6.51 22.96 -27.33
N GLY A 368 -5.63 21.97 -27.19
CA GLY A 368 -4.90 21.72 -25.94
C GLY A 368 -5.66 20.90 -24.89
N CYS A 369 -6.98 20.71 -25.01
CA CYS A 369 -7.76 19.79 -24.18
C CYS A 369 -7.25 18.34 -24.35
N SER A 370 -7.28 17.54 -23.28
CA SER A 370 -6.87 16.12 -23.34
C SER A 370 -8.03 15.20 -23.01
N LEU A 371 -8.24 14.18 -23.84
CA LEU A 371 -9.38 13.26 -23.72
C LEU A 371 -9.34 12.48 -22.41
N GLY A 372 -8.17 11.96 -21.99
CA GLY A 372 -8.04 11.28 -20.69
C GLY A 372 -8.30 12.19 -19.48
N ASN A 373 -8.06 13.51 -19.59
CA ASN A 373 -8.47 14.46 -18.53
C ASN A 373 -9.99 14.65 -18.50
N LEU A 374 -10.64 14.68 -19.67
CA LEU A 374 -12.10 14.82 -19.78
C LEU A 374 -12.84 13.56 -19.30
N LEU A 375 -12.27 12.37 -19.54
CA LEU A 375 -12.80 11.11 -19.03
C LEU A 375 -12.72 11.03 -17.50
N LEU A 376 -11.58 11.41 -16.89
CA LEU A 376 -11.46 11.51 -15.43
C LEU A 376 -12.41 12.57 -14.86
N ALA A 377 -12.60 13.71 -15.53
CA ALA A 377 -13.57 14.72 -15.12
C ALA A 377 -15.01 14.18 -15.11
N ALA A 378 -15.46 13.56 -16.21
CA ALA A 378 -16.80 13.00 -16.34
C ALA A 378 -17.06 11.87 -15.34
N LEU A 379 -16.09 10.98 -15.09
CA LEU A 379 -16.22 9.92 -14.08
C LEU A 379 -16.21 10.46 -12.65
N THR A 380 -15.55 11.60 -12.38
CA THR A 380 -15.56 12.25 -11.05
C THR A 380 -16.96 12.76 -10.72
N ASP A 381 -17.61 13.41 -11.70
CA ASP A 381 -19.00 13.87 -11.62
C ASP A 381 -19.98 12.68 -11.47
N LEU A 382 -19.91 11.71 -12.38
CA LEU A 382 -20.80 10.54 -12.40
C LEU A 382 -20.71 9.65 -11.15
N HIS A 383 -19.53 9.49 -10.55
CA HIS A 383 -19.32 8.63 -9.38
C HIS A 383 -19.27 9.41 -8.05
N GLY A 384 -19.29 10.74 -8.08
CA GLY A 384 -19.25 11.62 -6.91
C GLY A 384 -17.93 11.51 -6.12
N GLY A 385 -16.81 11.28 -6.80
CA GLY A 385 -15.50 11.08 -6.16
C GLY A 385 -14.35 10.89 -7.15
N PHE A 386 -13.25 11.62 -6.92
CA PHE A 386 -12.05 11.58 -7.78
C PHE A 386 -11.28 10.26 -7.62
N ASP A 387 -11.24 9.73 -6.39
CA ASP A 387 -10.81 8.37 -6.06
C ASP A 387 -11.54 7.29 -6.89
N ARG A 388 -12.86 7.41 -7.02
CA ARG A 388 -13.69 6.47 -7.79
C ARG A 388 -13.46 6.59 -9.29
N ALA A 389 -13.23 7.81 -9.79
CA ALA A 389 -12.86 8.05 -11.18
C ALA A 389 -11.50 7.43 -11.52
N ILE A 390 -10.51 7.55 -10.62
CA ILE A 390 -9.20 6.91 -10.72
C ILE A 390 -9.35 5.39 -10.74
N SER A 391 -10.07 4.81 -9.78
CA SER A 391 -10.34 3.37 -9.71
C SER A 391 -11.02 2.84 -10.99
N SER A 392 -12.02 3.56 -11.50
CA SER A 392 -12.71 3.20 -12.74
C SER A 392 -11.80 3.22 -13.97
N ILE A 393 -10.89 4.19 -14.08
CA ILE A 393 -9.90 4.24 -15.16
C ILE A 393 -8.78 3.20 -14.97
N ALA A 394 -8.40 2.89 -13.73
CA ALA A 394 -7.45 1.82 -13.42
C ALA A 394 -7.94 0.44 -13.89
N ASP A 395 -9.23 0.14 -13.64
CA ASP A 395 -9.90 -1.06 -14.14
C ASP A 395 -9.97 -1.07 -15.69
N ILE A 396 -10.43 0.02 -16.31
CA ILE A 396 -10.55 0.15 -17.78
C ILE A 396 -9.19 -0.01 -18.48
N LEU A 397 -8.10 0.44 -17.86
CA LEU A 397 -6.75 0.36 -18.39
C LEU A 397 -5.98 -0.90 -17.97
N ASN A 398 -6.55 -1.74 -17.10
CA ASN A 398 -5.92 -2.94 -16.53
C ASN A 398 -4.48 -2.64 -16.05
N ILE A 399 -4.36 -1.79 -15.03
CA ILE A 399 -3.04 -1.34 -14.54
C ILE A 399 -2.34 -2.37 -13.64
N HIS A 400 -1.02 -2.42 -13.70
CA HIS A 400 -0.17 -3.14 -12.73
C HIS A 400 0.26 -2.19 -11.62
N GLY A 401 -0.44 -2.27 -10.48
CA GLY A 401 -0.20 -1.43 -9.30
C GLY A 401 -1.35 -0.48 -8.98
N SER A 402 -1.12 0.45 -8.06
CA SER A 402 -2.10 1.46 -7.64
C SER A 402 -1.67 2.88 -8.02
N VAL A 403 -2.64 3.76 -8.32
CA VAL A 403 -2.42 5.21 -8.44
C VAL A 403 -3.33 5.90 -7.44
N LEU A 404 -2.74 6.69 -6.54
CA LEU A 404 -3.42 7.33 -5.43
C LEU A 404 -3.11 8.84 -5.44
N PRO A 405 -4.11 9.73 -5.29
CA PRO A 405 -3.84 11.15 -5.08
C PRO A 405 -3.32 11.38 -3.65
N ALA A 406 -2.47 12.40 -3.47
CA ALA A 406 -1.93 12.74 -2.14
C ALA A 406 -3.02 13.20 -1.15
N THR A 407 -4.04 13.91 -1.65
CA THR A 407 -5.25 14.35 -0.93
C THR A 407 -6.46 14.30 -1.87
N LEU A 408 -7.67 14.33 -1.32
CA LEU A 408 -8.91 14.54 -2.08
C LEU A 408 -9.41 16.00 -2.02
N GLU A 409 -8.71 16.89 -1.32
CA GLU A 409 -9.07 18.30 -1.19
C GLU A 409 -8.31 19.22 -2.15
N SER A 410 -8.97 20.29 -2.61
CA SER A 410 -8.35 21.33 -3.44
C SER A 410 -7.79 22.45 -2.57
N THR A 411 -6.52 22.78 -2.75
CA THR A 411 -5.83 23.95 -2.17
C THR A 411 -4.75 24.43 -3.12
N GLU A 412 -4.42 25.72 -3.14
CA GLU A 412 -3.29 26.21 -3.95
C GLU A 412 -1.93 25.96 -3.28
N LEU A 413 -0.91 25.78 -4.11
CA LEU A 413 0.50 25.78 -3.71
C LEU A 413 1.02 27.22 -3.79
N CYS A 414 1.58 27.73 -2.69
CA CYS A 414 2.10 29.09 -2.58
C CYS A 414 3.60 29.08 -2.29
N ALA A 415 4.31 30.12 -2.71
CA ALA A 415 5.72 30.34 -2.39
C ALA A 415 5.94 31.73 -1.78
N GLU A 416 6.62 31.77 -0.64
CA GLU A 416 7.23 33.00 -0.10
C GLU A 416 8.60 33.17 -0.76
N LEU A 417 8.91 34.35 -1.30
CA LEU A 417 10.16 34.66 -1.97
C LEU A 417 11.14 35.38 -1.02
N THR A 418 12.43 35.46 -1.37
CA THR A 418 13.46 36.03 -0.48
C THR A 418 13.34 37.53 -0.24
N ASP A 419 12.61 38.26 -1.08
CA ASP A 419 12.27 39.68 -0.91
C ASP A 419 11.04 39.90 0.01
N GLY A 420 10.37 38.83 0.45
CA GLY A 420 9.16 38.87 1.25
C GLY A 420 7.85 38.92 0.44
N SER A 421 7.91 38.98 -0.89
CA SER A 421 6.74 38.81 -1.75
C SER A 421 6.24 37.35 -1.74
N THR A 422 5.04 37.12 -2.27
CA THR A 422 4.41 35.79 -2.33
C THR A 422 3.77 35.58 -3.69
N VAL A 423 3.89 34.36 -4.23
CA VAL A 423 3.19 33.93 -5.44
C VAL A 423 2.26 32.74 -5.16
N ILE A 424 1.07 32.75 -5.76
CA ILE A 424 -0.02 31.80 -5.51
C ILE A 424 -0.26 30.92 -6.74
N SER A 425 -0.58 29.65 -6.50
CA SER A 425 -0.78 28.54 -7.45
C SER A 425 0.51 28.00 -8.12
N GLU A 426 0.46 26.73 -8.49
CA GLU A 426 1.60 25.96 -9.04
C GLU A 426 2.26 26.65 -10.24
N VAL A 427 1.47 27.20 -11.16
CA VAL A 427 2.00 27.81 -12.39
C VAL A 427 2.89 29.01 -12.11
N ASN A 428 2.60 29.77 -11.04
CA ASN A 428 3.39 30.94 -10.62
C ASN A 428 4.57 30.53 -9.71
N VAL A 429 4.42 29.47 -8.91
CA VAL A 429 5.55 28.85 -8.20
C VAL A 429 6.57 28.27 -9.19
N ARG A 430 6.12 27.71 -10.32
CA ARG A 430 6.95 27.16 -11.41
C ARG A 430 7.48 28.21 -12.39
N SER A 431 6.78 29.34 -12.58
CA SER A 431 7.23 30.45 -13.46
C SER A 431 8.52 31.09 -12.91
N PRO A 432 9.53 31.41 -13.75
CA PRO A 432 10.65 32.26 -13.33
C PRO A 432 10.31 33.75 -13.29
N PHE A 433 9.14 34.15 -13.79
CA PHE A 433 8.70 35.54 -13.83
C PHE A 433 7.59 35.82 -12.81
N VAL A 434 7.50 37.07 -12.38
CA VAL A 434 6.37 37.61 -11.60
C VAL A 434 5.08 37.48 -12.44
N PRO A 435 3.91 37.20 -11.84
CA PRO A 435 2.63 37.18 -12.56
C PRO A 435 2.28 38.54 -13.20
N ASP A 436 1.60 38.52 -14.35
CA ASP A 436 1.09 39.74 -15.01
C ASP A 436 -0.22 40.18 -14.31
N GLU A 437 -0.27 41.39 -13.73
CA GLU A 437 -1.41 41.89 -12.90
C GLU A 437 -2.78 41.87 -13.62
N GLU A 438 -2.80 41.91 -14.96
CA GLU A 438 -4.03 41.82 -15.77
C GLU A 438 -4.73 40.44 -15.71
N GLU A 439 -4.01 39.35 -15.41
CA GLU A 439 -4.60 38.01 -15.42
C GLU A 439 -5.40 37.67 -14.14
N GLU A 440 -5.02 38.24 -12.99
CA GLU A 440 -5.78 38.05 -11.73
C GLU A 440 -7.11 38.82 -11.75
N HIS A 441 -7.10 40.08 -12.19
CA HIS A 441 -8.30 40.93 -12.14
C HIS A 441 -9.46 40.45 -13.02
N ARG A 442 -9.20 39.64 -14.06
CA ARG A 442 -10.26 38.99 -14.88
C ARG A 442 -10.94 37.80 -14.20
N SER A 443 -10.59 37.48 -12.96
CA SER A 443 -11.22 36.40 -12.18
C SER A 443 -12.36 36.86 -11.25
N GLY A 444 -12.47 38.17 -10.98
CA GLY A 444 -13.53 38.76 -10.18
C GLY A 444 -14.43 39.69 -11.00
N THR A 445 -15.74 39.65 -10.72
CA THR A 445 -16.79 40.50 -11.34
C THR A 445 -16.83 40.54 -12.88
N GLU A 446 -17.77 39.78 -13.45
CA GLU A 446 -18.85 40.41 -14.25
C GLU A 446 -20.07 39.48 -14.34
N SER A 447 -21.27 40.05 -14.29
CA SER A 447 -22.53 39.29 -14.31
C SER A 447 -23.64 40.06 -15.03
N SER A 448 -24.16 39.47 -16.11
CA SER A 448 -25.10 40.09 -17.08
C SER A 448 -24.48 41.23 -17.93
N SER A 449 -24.90 41.50 -19.16
CA SER A 449 -26.16 41.15 -19.83
C SER A 449 -26.08 41.04 -21.37
N SER A 450 -27.13 40.45 -21.97
CA SER A 450 -27.60 40.59 -23.37
C SER A 450 -26.62 40.61 -24.57
N SER A 451 -26.59 39.48 -25.28
CA SER A 451 -26.70 39.34 -26.75
C SER A 451 -26.35 40.53 -27.69
N SER A 452 -25.35 40.34 -28.54
CA SER A 452 -25.45 40.72 -29.97
C SER A 452 -24.62 39.75 -30.84
N SER A 453 -24.95 39.64 -32.14
CA SER A 453 -24.32 38.69 -33.06
C SER A 453 -23.29 39.39 -33.95
N GLY A 454 -22.01 39.04 -33.80
CA GLY A 454 -20.93 39.48 -34.68
C GLY A 454 -19.67 38.64 -34.49
N SER A 455 -18.99 38.28 -35.59
CA SER A 455 -17.69 37.60 -35.51
C SER A 455 -16.64 38.52 -34.90
N PRO A 456 -15.83 38.07 -33.92
CA PRO A 456 -14.80 38.91 -33.34
C PRO A 456 -13.72 39.26 -34.38
N PRO A 457 -13.28 40.52 -34.49
CA PRO A 457 -12.12 40.87 -35.29
C PRO A 457 -10.85 40.27 -34.69
N ALA A 458 -9.83 40.03 -35.52
CA ALA A 458 -8.56 39.50 -35.06
C ALA A 458 -7.90 40.46 -34.06
N THR A 459 -7.64 39.97 -32.84
CA THR A 459 -6.96 40.75 -31.79
C THR A 459 -5.57 41.17 -32.27
N PRO A 460 -5.18 42.45 -32.17
CA PRO A 460 -3.80 42.85 -32.43
C PRO A 460 -2.86 42.16 -31.42
N PRO A 461 -1.58 41.91 -31.77
CA PRO A 461 -0.63 41.35 -30.83
C PRO A 461 -0.51 42.27 -29.60
N LYS A 462 -0.56 41.67 -28.41
CA LYS A 462 -0.19 42.40 -27.18
C LYS A 462 1.24 42.94 -27.33
N PRO A 463 1.54 44.17 -26.89
CA PRO A 463 2.91 44.63 -26.78
C PRO A 463 3.69 43.72 -25.83
N GLU A 464 4.96 43.47 -26.11
CA GLU A 464 5.82 42.64 -25.28
C GLU A 464 6.19 43.39 -23.99
N THR A 465 5.43 43.19 -22.92
CA THR A 465 5.83 43.61 -21.58
C THR A 465 7.08 42.84 -21.16
N GLU A 466 8.13 43.58 -20.77
CA GLU A 466 9.40 43.03 -20.32
C GLU A 466 9.20 42.24 -19.02
N LYS A 467 9.36 40.91 -19.08
CA LYS A 467 8.98 40.02 -17.96
C LYS A 467 10.02 40.05 -16.85
N ILE A 468 9.64 40.65 -15.72
CA ILE A 468 10.45 40.75 -14.52
C ILE A 468 10.69 39.35 -13.93
N LYS A 469 11.96 38.93 -13.84
CA LYS A 469 12.35 37.69 -13.14
C LYS A 469 12.07 37.84 -11.64
N LYS A 470 11.39 36.87 -11.04
CA LYS A 470 11.01 36.89 -9.62
C LYS A 470 12.22 36.60 -8.71
N ALA A 471 12.14 37.02 -7.45
CA ALA A 471 13.14 36.67 -6.44
C ALA A 471 13.16 35.15 -6.14
N PRO A 472 14.30 34.59 -5.67
CA PRO A 472 14.39 33.19 -5.29
C PRO A 472 13.32 32.73 -4.28
N ILE A 473 12.91 31.46 -4.38
CA ILE A 473 11.97 30.85 -3.44
C ILE A 473 12.66 30.67 -2.07
N LYS A 474 12.05 31.22 -1.02
CA LYS A 474 12.48 31.07 0.38
C LYS A 474 11.84 29.84 1.03
N ARG A 475 10.54 29.60 0.78
CA ARG A 475 9.82 28.38 1.15
C ARG A 475 8.52 28.23 0.36
N VAL A 476 7.97 27.02 0.30
CA VAL A 476 6.62 26.75 -0.19
C VAL A 476 5.69 26.28 0.93
N TYR A 477 4.39 26.45 0.73
CA TYR A 477 3.33 26.00 1.64
C TYR A 477 2.02 25.81 0.87
N LEU A 478 1.05 25.11 1.46
CA LEU A 478 -0.32 25.02 0.93
C LEU A 478 -1.17 26.14 1.54
N GLU A 479 -2.04 26.75 0.72
CA GLU A 479 -2.95 27.84 1.12
C GLU A 479 -3.90 27.42 2.26
N ASN A 480 -4.51 26.24 2.16
CA ASN A 480 -5.12 25.53 3.27
C ASN A 480 -4.09 24.54 3.85
N PRO A 481 -3.49 24.80 5.02
CA PRO A 481 -2.54 23.88 5.65
C PRO A 481 -3.21 22.67 6.34
N ASN A 482 -4.55 22.59 6.34
CA ASN A 482 -5.32 21.57 7.06
C ASN A 482 -5.92 20.49 6.15
N VAL A 483 -5.54 20.42 4.87
CA VAL A 483 -6.04 19.36 3.96
C VAL A 483 -5.65 17.96 4.47
N GLU A 484 -6.57 17.01 4.42
CA GLU A 484 -6.30 15.63 4.86
C GLU A 484 -5.55 14.82 3.79
N ALA A 485 -4.48 14.11 4.17
CA ALA A 485 -3.89 13.11 3.30
C ALA A 485 -4.86 11.96 3.00
N PHE A 486 -4.90 11.53 1.75
CA PHE A 486 -5.75 10.41 1.33
C PHE A 486 -5.31 9.13 2.03
N GLN A 487 -6.17 8.58 2.89
CA GLN A 487 -5.79 7.54 3.84
C GLN A 487 -5.25 6.23 3.22
N PRO A 488 -5.64 5.81 2.01
CA PRO A 488 -4.94 4.74 1.29
C PRO A 488 -3.46 5.05 0.97
N ALA A 489 -3.14 6.30 0.60
CA ALA A 489 -1.75 6.72 0.31
C ALA A 489 -0.90 6.72 1.58
N VAL A 490 -1.45 7.21 2.70
CA VAL A 490 -0.82 7.14 4.05
C VAL A 490 -0.43 5.70 4.38
N ARG A 491 -1.38 4.76 4.28
CA ARG A 491 -1.13 3.33 4.58
C ARG A 491 -0.12 2.69 3.62
N ALA A 492 -0.18 3.01 2.32
CA ALA A 492 0.79 2.49 1.36
C ALA A 492 2.23 2.88 1.73
N ILE A 493 2.45 4.14 2.14
CA ILE A 493 3.76 4.65 2.58
C ILE A 493 4.21 3.96 3.88
N GLU A 494 3.32 3.83 4.88
CA GLU A 494 3.62 3.16 6.16
C GLU A 494 3.98 1.67 5.99
N GLU A 495 3.38 1.00 5.01
CA GLU A 495 3.60 -0.42 4.72
C GLU A 495 4.70 -0.69 3.68
N ALA A 496 5.38 0.34 3.15
CA ALA A 496 6.39 0.21 2.10
C ALA A 496 7.67 -0.49 2.59
N ASP A 497 8.26 -1.34 1.74
CA ASP A 497 9.66 -1.79 1.89
C ASP A 497 10.63 -0.75 1.28
N ILE A 498 10.19 -0.01 0.25
CA ILE A 498 10.96 1.02 -0.45
C ILE A 498 10.05 2.23 -0.78
N ILE A 499 10.50 3.43 -0.42
CA ILE A 499 9.85 4.70 -0.75
C ILE A 499 10.75 5.44 -1.76
N ILE A 500 10.21 5.86 -2.90
CA ILE A 500 10.96 6.55 -3.96
C ILE A 500 10.42 7.96 -4.14
N LEU A 501 11.22 8.96 -3.77
CA LEU A 501 10.97 10.36 -4.13
C LEU A 501 11.42 10.56 -5.58
N SER A 502 10.46 10.56 -6.50
CA SER A 502 10.68 10.55 -7.95
C SER A 502 11.16 11.92 -8.50
N PRO A 503 11.86 11.96 -9.64
CA PRO A 503 12.34 13.22 -10.21
C PRO A 503 11.17 14.01 -10.83
N GLY A 504 11.19 15.34 -10.73
CA GLY A 504 10.04 16.17 -11.10
C GLY A 504 10.22 17.66 -10.83
N GLY A 505 9.13 18.41 -10.64
CA GLY A 505 9.21 19.75 -10.07
C GLY A 505 9.68 19.64 -8.62
N PHE A 506 10.84 20.20 -8.26
CA PHE A 506 11.37 20.07 -6.91
C PHE A 506 10.38 20.64 -5.90
N TYR A 507 10.00 21.90 -6.07
CA TYR A 507 8.95 22.51 -5.26
C TYR A 507 7.54 22.05 -5.65
N THR A 508 7.22 21.99 -6.95
CA THR A 508 5.83 21.80 -7.39
C THR A 508 5.33 20.36 -7.50
N SER A 509 6.21 19.36 -7.42
CA SER A 509 5.83 17.93 -7.41
C SER A 509 6.28 17.22 -6.13
N ILE A 510 7.55 17.38 -5.74
CA ILE A 510 8.12 16.64 -4.60
C ILE A 510 7.69 17.31 -3.29
N ILE A 511 8.15 18.55 -3.03
CA ILE A 511 7.82 19.26 -1.79
C ILE A 511 6.30 19.48 -1.67
N ALA A 512 5.61 19.82 -2.76
CA ALA A 512 4.15 19.96 -2.79
C ALA A 512 3.41 18.70 -2.27
N THR A 513 3.90 17.50 -2.56
CA THR A 513 3.32 16.25 -2.04
C THR A 513 3.66 16.03 -0.55
N LEU A 514 4.87 16.40 -0.13
CA LEU A 514 5.33 16.30 1.26
C LEU A 514 4.67 17.31 2.21
N LEU A 515 4.15 18.43 1.68
CA LEU A 515 3.41 19.43 2.45
C LEU A 515 2.03 18.95 2.93
N VAL A 516 1.48 17.86 2.37
CA VAL A 516 0.17 17.34 2.76
C VAL A 516 0.25 16.69 4.15
N PRO A 517 -0.50 17.19 5.16
CA PRO A 517 -0.51 16.64 6.51
C PRO A 517 -0.68 15.12 6.57
N GLY A 518 0.25 14.42 7.21
CA GLY A 518 0.26 12.96 7.31
C GLY A 518 1.08 12.23 6.25
N ILE A 519 1.38 12.81 5.08
CA ILE A 519 2.26 12.16 4.07
C ILE A 519 3.69 12.08 4.59
N ARG A 520 4.26 13.20 5.05
CA ARG A 520 5.58 13.25 5.71
C ARG A 520 5.64 12.27 6.89
N ASP A 521 4.62 12.28 7.73
CA ASP A 521 4.61 11.51 8.97
C ASP A 521 4.45 10.00 8.68
N ALA A 522 3.84 9.62 7.56
CA ALA A 522 3.82 8.25 7.06
C ALA A 522 5.22 7.77 6.64
N ILE A 523 5.99 8.62 5.92
CA ILE A 523 7.39 8.32 5.57
C ILE A 523 8.20 8.11 6.84
N ALA A 524 8.06 9.03 7.82
CA ALA A 524 8.77 8.96 9.10
C ALA A 524 8.31 7.82 10.04
N ARG A 525 7.16 7.18 9.78
CA ARG A 525 6.69 5.96 10.47
C ARG A 525 7.02 4.67 9.73
N SER A 526 7.36 4.75 8.45
CA SER A 526 7.71 3.58 7.63
C SER A 526 9.01 2.94 8.11
N ALA A 527 9.15 1.65 7.84
CA ALA A 527 10.39 0.91 8.03
C ALA A 527 11.14 0.68 6.70
N GLY A 528 10.55 1.10 5.57
CA GLY A 528 11.17 0.97 4.25
C GLY A 528 12.20 2.06 3.95
N ALA A 529 13.21 1.72 3.15
CA ALA A 529 14.28 2.66 2.81
C ALA A 529 13.80 3.74 1.85
N THR A 530 14.16 5.00 2.13
CA THR A 530 13.77 6.16 1.32
C THR A 530 14.87 6.51 0.32
N VAL A 531 14.53 6.41 -0.96
CA VAL A 531 15.40 6.70 -2.12
C VAL A 531 14.98 8.02 -2.75
N TYR A 532 15.89 9.00 -2.82
CA TYR A 532 15.69 10.19 -3.64
C TYR A 532 16.34 10.01 -5.01
N VAL A 533 15.55 10.17 -6.07
CA VAL A 533 16.06 10.29 -7.43
C VAL A 533 16.23 11.77 -7.74
N SER A 534 17.49 12.21 -7.80
CA SER A 534 17.82 13.61 -8.04
C SER A 534 17.34 14.08 -9.41
N ASN A 535 16.93 15.35 -9.50
CA ASN A 535 16.78 16.01 -10.79
C ASN A 535 18.15 16.11 -11.50
N VAL A 536 18.14 16.14 -12.83
CA VAL A 536 19.39 16.23 -13.64
C VAL A 536 19.97 17.65 -13.64
N THR A 537 19.11 18.67 -13.59
CA THR A 537 19.48 20.09 -13.60
C THR A 537 18.73 20.86 -12.51
N THR A 538 19.21 22.07 -12.22
CA THR A 538 18.39 23.10 -11.60
C THR A 538 17.20 23.46 -12.50
N GLN A 539 16.22 24.17 -11.94
CA GLN A 539 14.98 24.55 -12.60
C GLN A 539 14.83 26.08 -12.48
N ASN A 540 14.92 26.80 -13.61
CA ASN A 540 14.93 28.26 -13.65
C ASN A 540 13.75 28.87 -12.87
N GLY A 541 14.04 29.73 -11.90
CA GLY A 541 13.07 30.37 -11.02
C GLY A 541 12.55 29.51 -9.86
N GLN A 542 13.09 28.31 -9.68
CA GLN A 542 12.81 27.42 -8.55
C GLN A 542 14.07 27.05 -7.77
N THR A 543 15.11 26.55 -8.45
CA THR A 543 16.33 26.03 -7.80
C THR A 543 17.62 26.64 -8.38
N ASP A 544 17.56 27.90 -8.79
CA ASP A 544 18.70 28.67 -9.31
C ASP A 544 19.89 28.62 -8.35
N GLY A 545 21.09 28.26 -8.86
CA GLY A 545 22.31 28.12 -8.07
C GLY A 545 22.31 27.01 -7.01
N TYR A 546 21.37 26.06 -7.05
CA TYR A 546 21.38 24.91 -6.15
C TYR A 546 22.41 23.87 -6.60
N THR A 547 23.26 23.41 -5.68
CA THR A 547 24.00 22.15 -5.85
C THR A 547 23.13 20.95 -5.45
N LEU A 548 23.64 19.73 -5.68
CA LEU A 548 22.96 18.52 -5.22
C LEU A 548 22.90 18.45 -3.68
N GLU A 549 23.96 18.86 -3.00
CA GLU A 549 24.02 18.98 -1.53
C GLU A 549 22.97 19.98 -1.03
N LYS A 550 22.84 21.15 -1.68
CA LYS A 550 21.83 22.14 -1.30
C LYS A 550 20.40 21.63 -1.52
N THR A 551 20.19 20.87 -2.59
CA THR A 551 18.91 20.21 -2.88
C THR A 551 18.54 19.21 -1.76
N LEU A 552 19.52 18.43 -1.27
CA LEU A 552 19.33 17.51 -0.14
C LEU A 552 19.14 18.22 1.20
N GLU A 553 19.88 19.30 1.45
CA GLU A 553 19.73 20.14 2.65
C GLU A 553 18.30 20.68 2.75
N VAL A 554 17.79 21.30 1.66
CA VAL A 554 16.44 21.85 1.60
C VAL A 554 15.39 20.74 1.72
N LEU A 555 15.54 19.62 1.01
CA LEU A 555 14.62 18.47 1.12
C LEU A 555 14.57 17.88 2.55
N SER A 556 15.71 17.88 3.26
CA SER A 556 15.81 17.46 4.67
C SER A 556 15.07 18.38 5.63
N THR A 557 14.81 19.65 5.28
CA THR A 557 13.97 20.53 6.11
C THR A 557 12.50 20.11 6.11
N TYR A 558 12.02 19.54 4.99
CA TYR A 558 10.64 19.07 4.84
C TYR A 558 10.43 17.64 5.37
N LEU A 559 11.36 16.72 5.10
CA LEU A 559 11.27 15.34 5.61
C LEU A 559 11.71 15.23 7.08
N GLY A 560 12.84 15.84 7.42
CA GLY A 560 13.61 15.60 8.64
C GLY A 560 15.04 15.15 8.32
N ALA A 561 15.96 15.36 9.26
CA ALA A 561 17.35 14.94 9.10
C ALA A 561 17.45 13.41 9.00
N ASN A 562 18.32 12.92 8.11
CA ASN A 562 18.55 11.50 7.81
C ASN A 562 17.32 10.72 7.26
N ALA A 563 16.24 11.38 6.84
CA ALA A 563 15.05 10.73 6.28
C ALA A 563 15.20 10.30 4.79
N ILE A 564 16.43 10.18 4.30
CA ILE A 564 16.79 9.69 2.96
C ILE A 564 17.98 8.74 3.15
N ASP A 565 17.79 7.46 2.85
CA ASP A 565 18.81 6.42 2.96
C ASP A 565 19.69 6.36 1.71
N TYR A 566 19.10 6.62 0.53
CA TYR A 566 19.76 6.49 -0.77
C TYR A 566 19.53 7.72 -1.66
N VAL A 567 20.54 8.10 -2.45
CA VAL A 567 20.41 9.14 -3.49
C VAL A 567 20.90 8.59 -4.82
N ILE A 568 20.04 8.60 -5.83
CA ILE A 568 20.41 8.30 -7.22
C ILE A 568 20.68 9.63 -7.94
N ALA A 569 21.89 9.78 -8.49
CA ALA A 569 22.31 11.00 -9.17
C ALA A 569 23.04 10.73 -10.50
N ASN A 570 22.97 11.70 -11.40
CA ASN A 570 23.70 11.66 -12.67
C ASN A 570 25.13 12.17 -12.48
N ASN A 571 26.14 11.45 -12.99
CA ASN A 571 27.56 11.84 -12.88
C ASN A 571 28.22 12.15 -14.23
N THR A 572 27.41 12.39 -15.27
CA THR A 572 27.87 12.49 -16.66
C THR A 572 27.57 13.88 -17.20
N HIS A 573 28.54 14.49 -17.88
CA HIS A 573 28.31 15.72 -18.66
C HIS A 573 27.73 15.34 -20.04
N PRO A 574 26.63 15.95 -20.49
CA PRO A 574 26.15 15.80 -21.86
C PRO A 574 27.00 16.66 -22.81
N PRO A 575 26.91 16.46 -24.14
CA PRO A 575 27.53 17.35 -25.13
C PRO A 575 27.14 18.82 -24.98
N GLU A 576 28.02 19.74 -25.34
CA GLU A 576 27.83 21.19 -25.16
C GLU A 576 26.61 21.73 -25.93
N ASP A 577 26.33 21.21 -27.13
CA ASP A 577 25.17 21.56 -27.94
C ASP A 577 23.84 21.10 -27.33
N VAL A 578 23.87 19.99 -26.58
CA VAL A 578 22.72 19.49 -25.79
C VAL A 578 22.54 20.32 -24.52
N LEU A 579 23.63 20.87 -23.95
CA LEU A 579 23.62 21.62 -22.70
C LEU A 579 23.36 23.13 -22.88
N ALA A 580 23.77 23.73 -23.99
CA ALA A 580 23.69 25.18 -24.23
C ALA A 580 22.28 25.77 -24.00
N PRO A 581 21.16 25.15 -24.45
CA PRO A 581 19.82 25.69 -24.20
C PRO A 581 19.40 25.74 -22.73
N TYR A 582 20.11 25.04 -21.84
CA TYR A 582 19.88 25.04 -20.38
C TYR A 582 20.69 26.18 -19.75
N VAL A 583 21.97 26.32 -20.13
CA VAL A 583 22.84 27.41 -19.70
C VAL A 583 22.28 28.77 -20.14
N GLU A 584 21.71 28.87 -21.35
CA GLU A 584 20.96 30.04 -21.85
C GLU A 584 19.75 30.42 -20.97
N ARG A 585 19.19 29.48 -20.20
CA ARG A 585 18.10 29.71 -19.22
C ARG A 585 18.60 29.89 -17.79
N GLY A 586 19.91 29.81 -17.54
CA GLY A 586 20.49 29.79 -16.19
C GLY A 586 20.25 28.46 -15.44
N GLU A 587 20.11 27.35 -16.17
CA GLU A 587 19.96 26.00 -15.61
C GLU A 587 21.32 25.26 -15.61
N GLU A 588 21.70 24.72 -14.45
CA GLU A 588 22.99 24.09 -14.16
C GLU A 588 22.82 22.59 -13.88
N LEU A 589 23.88 21.79 -14.04
CA LEU A 589 23.82 20.33 -13.79
C LEU A 589 23.94 20.00 -12.29
N LEU A 590 23.01 19.19 -11.77
CA LEU A 590 23.04 18.69 -10.39
C LEU A 590 23.96 17.47 -10.28
N LEU A 591 25.27 17.74 -10.27
CA LEU A 591 26.33 16.73 -10.18
C LEU A 591 26.70 16.44 -8.70
N PRO A 592 27.07 15.19 -8.37
CA PRO A 592 27.55 14.83 -7.04
C PRO A 592 29.01 15.25 -6.81
N THR A 593 29.32 15.81 -5.64
CA THR A 593 30.70 16.07 -5.21
C THR A 593 31.44 14.81 -4.73
N PRO A 594 32.79 14.87 -4.65
CA PRO A 594 33.59 13.85 -3.98
C PRO A 594 33.22 13.66 -2.50
N GLU A 595 32.71 14.70 -1.85
CA GLU A 595 32.30 14.69 -0.44
C GLU A 595 31.01 13.86 -0.25
N MET A 596 30.03 14.01 -1.14
CA MET A 596 28.88 13.09 -1.20
C MET A 596 29.31 11.65 -1.46
N ALA A 597 30.25 11.42 -2.38
CA ALA A 597 30.75 10.08 -2.71
C ALA A 597 31.57 9.42 -1.58
N ALA A 598 32.12 10.22 -0.66
CA ALA A 598 32.80 9.75 0.55
C ALA A 598 31.85 9.56 1.75
N SER A 599 30.61 10.06 1.67
CA SER A 599 29.63 9.88 2.74
C SER A 599 29.15 8.43 2.86
N LYS A 600 28.79 8.04 4.08
CA LYS A 600 28.10 6.77 4.36
C LYS A 600 26.58 6.91 4.40
N HIS A 601 26.06 8.14 4.40
CA HIS A 601 24.63 8.43 4.48
C HIS A 601 24.31 9.83 3.92
N PRO A 602 23.31 9.98 3.02
CA PRO A 602 22.70 8.91 2.24
C PRO A 602 23.75 8.16 1.40
N VAL A 603 23.46 6.92 1.02
CA VAL A 603 24.28 6.12 0.10
C VAL A 603 24.09 6.68 -1.31
N LEU A 604 25.14 7.29 -1.86
CA LEU A 604 25.14 7.82 -3.22
C LEU A 604 25.32 6.71 -4.25
N LEU A 605 24.39 6.64 -5.21
CA LEU A 605 24.45 5.75 -6.36
C LEU A 605 24.50 6.59 -7.64
N GLN A 606 25.64 6.53 -8.32
CA GLN A 606 25.90 7.31 -9.52
C GLN A 606 25.72 6.47 -10.80
N GLY A 607 25.36 7.12 -11.91
CA GLY A 607 25.44 6.50 -13.23
C GLY A 607 25.30 7.47 -14.40
N GLN A 608 25.55 6.94 -15.60
CA GLN A 608 25.22 7.59 -16.87
C GLN A 608 23.70 7.56 -17.10
N THR A 609 22.93 8.35 -16.35
CA THR A 609 21.47 8.20 -16.32
C THR A 609 20.74 8.79 -17.53
N PHE A 610 21.40 9.47 -18.47
CA PHE A 610 20.75 10.05 -19.65
C PHE A 610 20.02 9.03 -20.54
N GLN A 611 18.98 9.49 -21.24
CA GLN A 611 18.36 8.78 -22.37
C GLN A 611 19.36 8.63 -23.53
N GLU A 612 19.38 7.46 -24.18
CA GLU A 612 20.47 7.05 -25.08
C GLU A 612 20.55 7.90 -26.36
N ASP A 613 19.41 8.40 -26.85
CA ASP A 613 19.35 9.30 -28.01
C ASP A 613 20.10 10.63 -27.80
N LEU A 614 20.18 11.11 -26.55
CA LEU A 614 20.89 12.34 -26.19
C LEU A 614 22.43 12.17 -26.27
N VAL A 615 22.93 10.95 -26.05
CA VAL A 615 24.35 10.62 -26.21
C VAL A 615 24.75 10.54 -27.69
N ALA A 616 23.76 10.30 -28.57
CA ALA A 616 23.91 10.30 -30.03
C ALA A 616 23.53 11.64 -30.70
N GLY A 617 23.27 12.71 -29.94
CA GLY A 617 22.86 14.03 -30.46
C GLY A 617 21.45 14.11 -31.06
N HIS A 618 20.63 13.07 -30.92
CA HIS A 618 19.31 12.97 -31.57
C HIS A 618 18.18 13.47 -30.64
N VAL A 619 18.07 14.80 -30.54
CA VAL A 619 17.08 15.47 -29.70
C VAL A 619 15.66 15.41 -30.29
N THR A 620 14.84 14.47 -29.81
CA THR A 620 13.42 14.36 -30.19
C THR A 620 12.58 15.52 -29.63
N ARG A 621 12.09 16.39 -30.53
CA ARG A 621 11.28 17.57 -30.17
C ARG A 621 9.79 17.23 -30.07
N GLU A 622 9.25 17.23 -28.85
CA GLU A 622 7.79 17.21 -28.63
C GLU A 622 7.14 18.53 -29.10
N TRP A 623 5.93 18.47 -29.67
CA TRP A 623 5.23 19.63 -30.26
C TRP A 623 5.07 20.80 -29.27
N LYS A 624 5.50 22.01 -29.67
CA LYS A 624 5.54 23.24 -28.86
C LYS A 624 6.26 23.10 -27.49
N LYS A 625 7.16 22.13 -27.29
CA LYS A 625 8.00 22.03 -26.07
C LYS A 625 9.48 22.26 -26.38
N ALA A 626 10.17 22.91 -25.45
CA ALA A 626 11.63 22.80 -25.37
C ALA A 626 12.02 21.32 -25.13
N PRO A 627 13.12 20.82 -25.70
CA PRO A 627 13.66 19.53 -25.32
C PRO A 627 14.03 19.54 -23.82
N MET A 628 13.95 18.39 -23.17
CA MET A 628 14.22 18.24 -21.74
C MET A 628 15.26 17.15 -21.50
N LEU A 629 16.22 17.43 -20.62
CA LEU A 629 17.28 16.54 -20.21
C LEU A 629 16.70 15.56 -19.18
N LYS A 630 16.32 14.37 -19.64
CA LYS A 630 15.60 13.35 -18.87
C LYS A 630 16.52 12.20 -18.48
N HIS A 631 16.21 11.52 -17.37
CA HIS A 631 16.77 10.20 -17.13
C HIS A 631 16.18 9.17 -18.10
N SER A 632 17.01 8.23 -18.53
CA SER A 632 16.61 6.91 -18.97
C SER A 632 15.98 6.16 -17.80
N GLY A 633 14.66 5.97 -17.85
CA GLY A 633 13.92 5.21 -16.84
C GLY A 633 14.53 3.82 -16.61
N ARG A 634 14.99 3.14 -17.68
CA ARG A 634 15.67 1.84 -17.62
C ARG A 634 16.92 1.84 -16.74
N ARG A 635 17.76 2.87 -16.88
CA ARG A 635 19.03 2.97 -16.15
C ARG A 635 18.79 3.29 -14.67
N VAL A 636 17.80 4.14 -14.37
CA VAL A 636 17.38 4.43 -12.98
C VAL A 636 16.69 3.20 -12.36
N ALA A 637 15.83 2.49 -13.09
CA ALA A 637 15.18 1.27 -12.65
C ALA A 637 16.19 0.16 -12.32
N ALA A 638 17.23 -0.04 -13.14
CA ALA A 638 18.29 -1.02 -12.85
C ALA A 638 19.06 -0.72 -11.54
N ILE A 639 19.30 0.57 -11.25
CA ILE A 639 19.88 1.00 -9.96
C ILE A 639 18.89 0.73 -8.83
N LEU A 640 17.61 1.09 -8.99
CA LEU A 640 16.56 0.83 -8.00
C LEU A 640 16.39 -0.66 -7.71
N TYR A 641 16.39 -1.54 -8.71
CA TYR A 641 16.33 -3.00 -8.52
C TYR A 641 17.49 -3.49 -7.63
N THR A 642 18.67 -2.90 -7.78
CA THR A 642 19.83 -3.21 -6.93
C THR A 642 19.60 -2.77 -5.48
N ILE A 643 18.95 -1.62 -5.23
CA ILE A 643 18.57 -1.18 -3.87
C ILE A 643 17.49 -2.09 -3.28
N ILE A 644 16.44 -2.37 -4.05
CA ILE A 644 15.31 -3.22 -3.65
C ILE A 644 15.82 -4.61 -3.25
N ASP A 645 16.64 -5.25 -4.08
CA ASP A 645 17.20 -6.58 -3.81
C ASP A 645 18.13 -6.57 -2.57
N GLN A 646 18.89 -5.48 -2.36
CA GLN A 646 19.77 -5.32 -1.19
C GLN A 646 18.98 -5.17 0.10
N GLU A 647 17.99 -4.28 0.17
CA GLU A 647 17.19 -4.07 1.39
C GLU A 647 16.29 -5.27 1.69
N MET A 648 15.71 -5.91 0.66
CA MET A 648 14.98 -7.17 0.86
C MET A 648 15.89 -8.32 1.31
N ALA A 649 17.17 -8.32 0.94
CA ALA A 649 18.18 -9.22 1.52
C ALA A 649 18.55 -8.86 2.97
N ARG A 650 18.72 -7.56 3.27
CA ARG A 650 19.01 -7.03 4.62
C ARG A 650 17.88 -7.37 5.59
N HIS A 651 16.63 -7.21 5.16
CA HIS A 651 15.43 -7.65 5.87
C HIS A 651 15.49 -9.15 6.18
N ARG A 652 15.76 -10.01 5.20
CA ARG A 652 15.91 -11.47 5.42
C ARG A 652 17.03 -11.80 6.42
N GLN A 653 18.15 -11.07 6.41
CA GLN A 653 19.29 -11.30 7.30
C GLN A 653 19.03 -10.86 8.75
N HIS A 654 18.48 -9.66 8.98
CA HIS A 654 18.17 -9.16 10.33
C HIS A 654 17.05 -9.95 11.05
N GLN A 655 16.41 -10.89 10.33
CA GLN A 655 15.36 -11.77 10.84
C GLN A 655 15.86 -13.20 11.13
N GLN A 656 17.13 -13.51 10.82
CA GLN A 656 17.80 -14.70 11.35
C GLN A 656 18.33 -14.39 12.77
N PRO A 657 18.15 -15.28 13.76
CA PRO A 657 18.80 -15.13 15.05
C PRO A 657 20.31 -15.12 14.87
N LEU A 658 20.99 -14.18 15.53
CA LEU A 658 22.45 -14.20 15.65
C LEU A 658 22.89 -15.50 16.31
N THR A 659 23.32 -16.48 15.52
CA THR A 659 24.01 -17.66 16.04
C THR A 659 25.28 -17.18 16.73
N ALA A 660 25.38 -17.46 18.04
CA ALA A 660 26.55 -17.08 18.82
C ALA A 660 27.84 -17.58 18.15
N PRO A 661 28.94 -16.79 18.16
CA PRO A 661 30.18 -17.17 17.50
C PRO A 661 30.65 -18.51 18.05
N SER A 662 30.83 -19.50 17.16
CA SER A 662 31.18 -20.85 17.55
C SER A 662 32.56 -20.86 18.21
N VAL A 663 32.59 -21.14 19.51
CA VAL A 663 33.83 -21.34 20.25
C VAL A 663 34.56 -22.52 19.61
N ALA A 664 35.70 -22.23 18.97
CA ALA A 664 36.51 -23.23 18.29
C ALA A 664 37.14 -24.17 19.33
N VAL A 665 36.46 -25.27 19.64
CA VAL A 665 36.97 -26.32 20.51
C VAL A 665 38.09 -27.05 19.79
N SER A 666 39.32 -26.58 20.02
CA SER A 666 40.56 -27.24 19.63
C SER A 666 40.67 -28.58 20.36
N SER A 667 40.23 -29.66 19.71
CA SER A 667 40.44 -31.02 20.19
C SER A 667 41.86 -31.48 19.85
N ALA A 668 42.70 -31.60 20.87
CA ALA A 668 44.12 -31.87 20.69
C ALA A 668 44.41 -33.24 20.04
N THR A 669 45.46 -33.25 19.23
CA THR A 669 45.97 -34.40 18.47
C THR A 669 46.25 -35.64 19.33
N LYS A 670 45.82 -36.80 18.83
CA LYS A 670 46.45 -38.10 19.15
C LYS A 670 46.90 -38.79 17.87
N SER A 671 48.22 -38.83 17.69
CA SER A 671 48.89 -39.52 16.57
C SER A 671 49.22 -40.97 16.93
N LYS A 672 49.01 -41.91 15.99
CA LYS A 672 50.05 -42.82 15.44
C LYS A 672 49.48 -43.89 14.50
N ARG A 673 50.39 -44.43 13.66
CA ARG A 673 50.21 -45.44 12.57
C ARG A 673 49.58 -44.83 11.30
N SER A 674 50.14 -44.93 10.09
CA SER A 674 50.87 -45.98 9.33
C SER A 674 49.97 -47.15 8.89
N TRP A 675 50.00 -47.65 7.64
CA TRP A 675 51.06 -47.60 6.61
C TRP A 675 50.52 -47.94 5.19
N LEU A 676 51.17 -47.43 4.13
CA LEU A 676 51.21 -47.87 2.70
C LEU A 676 49.94 -48.13 1.83
N SER A 677 49.98 -47.55 0.61
CA SER A 677 49.54 -48.08 -0.72
C SER A 677 48.03 -48.34 -0.97
N SER A 678 47.46 -48.20 -2.18
CA SER A 678 48.00 -48.39 -3.56
C SER A 678 47.34 -47.52 -4.64
N PHE A 679 48.00 -47.48 -5.83
CA PHE A 679 47.54 -47.33 -7.24
C PHE A 679 46.00 -47.34 -7.55
N THR A 680 45.49 -46.73 -8.63
CA THR A 680 46.05 -46.57 -10.01
C THR A 680 45.69 -45.24 -10.71
N ALA A 681 46.48 -44.86 -11.72
CA ALA A 681 46.08 -44.03 -12.87
C ALA A 681 46.09 -44.92 -14.15
N PRO A 682 45.66 -44.45 -15.35
CA PRO A 682 46.64 -43.73 -16.21
C PRO A 682 46.10 -42.71 -17.26
N SER A 683 46.94 -41.71 -17.57
CA SER A 683 47.32 -41.20 -18.94
C SER A 683 46.26 -40.63 -19.93
N THR A 684 46.54 -39.75 -20.91
CA THR A 684 47.73 -39.27 -21.70
C THR A 684 47.56 -37.75 -22.05
N VAL A 685 48.34 -36.93 -22.80
CA VAL A 685 49.75 -36.65 -23.31
C VAL A 685 49.58 -35.36 -24.20
N PHE A 686 50.46 -34.38 -24.48
CA PHE A 686 51.92 -34.09 -24.39
C PHE A 686 52.18 -32.78 -23.59
N GLY A 687 53.43 -32.30 -23.34
CA GLY A 687 54.73 -32.98 -23.50
C GLY A 687 55.92 -32.26 -24.20
N LEU A 688 55.99 -30.92 -24.30
CA LEU A 688 57.17 -30.18 -24.85
C LEU A 688 57.50 -28.92 -24.00
N LEU A 689 58.74 -28.43 -23.87
CA LEU A 689 60.10 -29.01 -23.94
C LEU A 689 61.05 -28.06 -23.18
N ALA A 690 62.26 -28.49 -22.75
CA ALA A 690 63.12 -27.74 -21.83
C ALA A 690 64.50 -27.34 -22.41
N ALA A 691 64.99 -26.16 -22.02
CA ALA A 691 66.34 -25.62 -22.17
C ALA A 691 66.49 -24.42 -21.18
N VAL A 692 67.62 -24.07 -20.55
CA VAL A 692 69.04 -24.49 -20.60
C VAL A 692 69.60 -24.61 -19.16
N PHE A 693 70.67 -25.39 -18.96
CA PHE A 693 71.39 -25.56 -17.68
C PHE A 693 72.54 -24.52 -17.50
N GLY A 694 72.81 -24.09 -16.25
CA GLY A 694 73.94 -23.21 -15.90
C GLY A 694 73.70 -22.43 -14.58
N LEU A 695 73.98 -22.91 -13.37
CA LEU A 695 75.17 -23.53 -12.74
C LEU A 695 76.10 -22.49 -12.05
N LEU A 696 76.44 -22.74 -10.78
CA LEU A 696 77.21 -21.91 -9.81
C LEU A 696 76.47 -20.62 -9.35
N ALA A 697 76.19 -20.32 -8.07
CA ALA A 697 76.54 -20.81 -6.72
C ALA A 697 77.78 -20.18 -6.01
N ALA A 698 77.58 -19.79 -4.73
CA ALA A 698 78.48 -19.08 -3.80
C ALA A 698 78.87 -17.64 -4.25
N THR A 699 78.98 -16.62 -3.39
CA THR A 699 79.32 -16.53 -1.94
C THR A 699 78.32 -15.66 -1.16
N THR A 700 77.65 -16.17 -0.11
CA THR A 700 78.02 -16.02 1.32
C THR A 700 78.37 -14.61 1.82
N LEU A 701 77.49 -14.09 2.70
CA LEU A 701 77.68 -13.09 3.76
C LEU A 701 78.78 -12.00 3.60
N LEU A 702 78.33 -10.74 3.60
CA LEU A 702 78.93 -9.75 4.50
C LEU A 702 77.82 -9.09 5.33
N ALA A 703 78.00 -9.03 6.65
CA ALA A 703 77.01 -8.50 7.57
C ALA A 703 77.30 -7.04 7.97
N SER A 704 76.23 -6.29 8.26
CA SER A 704 76.22 -5.10 9.12
C SER A 704 77.26 -4.00 8.85
N MET A 705 77.06 -3.24 7.77
CA MET A 705 77.30 -1.78 7.78
C MET A 705 76.16 -1.07 7.02
N LEU A 706 75.53 0.01 7.49
CA LEU A 706 75.69 0.71 8.78
C LEU A 706 74.37 0.74 9.57
N ARG A 707 74.48 0.84 10.90
CA ARG A 707 73.36 1.28 11.77
C ARG A 707 73.43 2.79 11.96
N ARG A 708 72.34 3.50 11.69
CA ARG A 708 71.86 4.65 12.47
C ARG A 708 70.37 4.82 12.23
#